data_AF-A0A8K0G2D1-F1
#
_entry.id   AF-A0A8K0G2D1-F1
#
_cell.length_a   1.000
_cell.length_b   1.000
_cell.length_c   1.000
_cell.angle_alpha   90.00
_cell.angle_beta   90.00
_cell.angle_gamma   90.00
#
_symmetry.space_group_name_H-M   'P 1'
#
loop_
_entity.id
_entity.type
_entity.pdbx_description
1 polymer ?
#
loop_
_entity_poly.entity_id
_entity_poly.type
_entity_poly.pdbx_seq_one_letter_code
_entity_poly.pdbx_strand_id
1 'polypeptide(L)'
;MASNRLTERCCFKLGVAAAIILLLFLMVFLIMFVSVPILIKRSLELQRSLIFPINYQIPPDPEFDNFKKYNIKGGRNLYVMINKEDNITLGVWHLLPHALVDNSILHDNFNYSISLALSQYPVVIHFHNNRANRAKPLNTYNVLRSFFHVIAFDYRGYGDSTETDPSEDTVVQDSVQLYKWLRNQTEARIYLWGHALGAALSSHTAAKLFEENIVPMGLVLEAPFTSMRDQIQQTSFYKFFAWLPWYESAMLNPLEKNGFIFNTSNYIKTVNCPIMIIHAEDDSVTPYQFAEKLFNIATEERTENQGNVTFHLLPEHLQCGHFNIRKAPRLLEYISFEFTRKLKMVKAPAIGIDLGTTYSCVGVWQHGRVKIIANDQGNRTTPSYVAFTDTERLIGDAAKNQVAMNPDNTIFDAKRLIGRKFDDLKIQDDMKHWPFKVVNDCGKPKIQVQYKGENKMFSPEEISSMVLTKMKETAEAHLGAPIQDAVVTVPAYFNDSQRQATKDAGVIAGLNVLRIINEPTAAALAYGLDKNLKGERNVLIFDVGGGTFDVSILTIDEGSLFEVKATAGDTHLGGEDFDNRMVNHFVEEFKRKFKKDIRGNSRALRRLRTAAEKAKRTLSSGKEASVEIDALYDGIDFYTKISRARFEELCYDLFRGTLEPVQKALADAKMDKGQIHDVVLVGGSTRISKIQSLLQDYFCGKPLNLSINPDEAVAYGAAVQAAILSGDTSEKIQDVLLVDVAPLSLGIETVGGVMTKIIERNARIPCKQTQTFSTCEHNQPAVAIQVFEGESAMTKDNNLLGTFDLTGIPLLPQGVPKIDVTFKMDANGILNVSAKDTSSGKEKNITIKNDKGRLSQKDIDQMVADAEKYKGEDERQRQCIAARNQLEAYIFNVKQSLPDVGDKLSAEDKNTVEKACDECLRWLDSNMLAEKEEYEYLQKELTSICSPIMAKLYVSNNGGGAGYPGQGMPGGYGQQGGDFNSGQGPTIEEID
;
A
#
# COMPACT_ATOMS: atom_id res chain seq x y z
N MET A 1 90.39 -64.80 -0.90
CA MET A 1 90.00 -63.52 -1.56
C MET A 1 88.98 -63.66 -2.70
N ALA A 2 88.57 -64.89 -3.08
CA ALA A 2 87.53 -65.13 -4.10
C ALA A 2 86.10 -64.74 -3.66
N SER A 3 85.85 -64.56 -2.36
CA SER A 3 84.55 -64.12 -1.81
C SER A 3 84.18 -62.69 -2.24
N ASN A 4 85.14 -61.75 -2.27
CA ASN A 4 84.86 -60.35 -2.63
C ASN A 4 84.45 -60.16 -4.11
N ARG A 5 84.90 -61.02 -5.04
CA ARG A 5 84.55 -60.88 -6.47
C ARG A 5 83.13 -61.33 -6.80
N LEU A 6 82.53 -62.21 -5.99
CA LEU A 6 81.15 -62.65 -6.15
C LEU A 6 80.17 -61.61 -5.60
N THR A 7 80.50 -60.98 -4.47
CA THR A 7 79.72 -59.86 -3.90
C THR A 7 79.79 -58.62 -4.79
N GLU A 8 80.95 -58.27 -5.35
CA GLU A 8 81.09 -57.16 -6.31
C GLU A 8 80.27 -57.38 -7.58
N ARG A 9 80.25 -58.61 -8.14
CA ARG A 9 79.43 -58.91 -9.33
C ARG A 9 77.93 -58.91 -9.06
N CYS A 10 77.49 -59.32 -7.86
CA CYS A 10 76.08 -59.29 -7.47
C CYS A 10 75.61 -57.85 -7.18
N CYS A 11 76.41 -57.06 -6.45
CA CYS A 11 76.13 -55.64 -6.21
C CYS A 11 76.17 -54.81 -7.50
N PHE A 12 77.06 -55.13 -8.45
CA PHE A 12 77.08 -54.47 -9.76
C PHE A 12 75.83 -54.80 -10.59
N LYS A 13 75.38 -56.06 -10.60
CA LYS A 13 74.14 -56.45 -11.29
C LYS A 13 72.88 -55.87 -10.65
N LEU A 14 72.81 -55.80 -9.32
CA LEU A 14 71.72 -55.13 -8.60
C LEU A 14 71.74 -53.62 -8.84
N GLY A 15 72.92 -53.00 -8.84
CA GLY A 15 73.11 -51.57 -9.14
C GLY A 15 72.72 -51.22 -10.57
N VAL A 16 73.07 -52.06 -11.54
CA VAL A 16 72.65 -51.90 -12.95
C VAL A 16 71.14 -52.13 -13.11
N ALA A 17 70.55 -53.13 -12.46
CA ALA A 17 69.11 -53.34 -12.51
C ALA A 17 68.32 -52.20 -11.86
N ALA A 18 68.77 -51.71 -10.69
CA ALA A 18 68.18 -50.55 -10.04
C ALA A 18 68.36 -49.27 -10.88
N ALA A 19 69.51 -49.09 -11.52
CA ALA A 19 69.75 -47.99 -12.45
C ALA A 19 68.86 -48.07 -13.69
N ILE A 20 68.63 -49.27 -14.26
CA ILE A 20 67.72 -49.47 -15.40
C ILE A 20 66.26 -49.22 -14.98
N ILE A 21 65.83 -49.69 -13.81
CA ILE A 21 64.48 -49.42 -13.29
C ILE A 21 64.31 -47.92 -13.04
N LEU A 22 65.31 -47.25 -12.47
CA LEU A 22 65.30 -45.81 -12.26
C LEU A 22 65.28 -45.05 -13.61
N LEU A 23 66.04 -45.50 -14.61
CA LEU A 23 66.04 -44.93 -15.96
C LEU A 23 64.70 -45.11 -16.67
N LEU A 24 64.09 -46.30 -16.57
CA LEU A 24 62.76 -46.57 -17.11
C LEU A 24 61.70 -45.73 -16.40
N PHE A 25 61.79 -45.60 -15.07
CA PHE A 25 60.90 -44.74 -14.30
C PHE A 25 61.05 -43.27 -14.68
N LEU A 26 62.29 -42.77 -14.80
CA LEU A 26 62.59 -41.42 -15.27
C LEU A 26 62.12 -41.20 -16.72
N MET A 27 62.25 -42.20 -17.59
CA MET A 27 61.80 -42.13 -18.99
C MET A 27 60.26 -42.11 -19.08
N VAL A 28 59.56 -42.96 -18.33
CA VAL A 28 58.08 -42.94 -18.23
C VAL A 28 57.61 -41.62 -17.62
N PHE A 29 58.27 -41.15 -16.57
CA PHE A 29 57.97 -39.86 -15.96
C PHE A 29 58.18 -38.70 -16.94
N LEU A 30 59.28 -38.69 -17.69
CA LEU A 30 59.56 -37.70 -18.74
C LEU A 30 58.50 -37.75 -19.86
N ILE A 31 58.15 -38.95 -20.33
CA ILE A 31 57.11 -39.15 -21.34
C ILE A 31 55.76 -38.63 -20.83
N MET A 32 55.37 -38.97 -19.60
CA MET A 32 54.15 -38.43 -19.00
C MET A 32 54.22 -36.91 -18.86
N PHE A 33 55.33 -36.37 -18.39
CA PHE A 33 55.54 -34.95 -18.16
C PHE A 33 55.48 -34.12 -19.45
N VAL A 34 55.78 -34.71 -20.62
CA VAL A 34 55.66 -34.06 -21.93
C VAL A 34 54.31 -34.35 -22.59
N SER A 35 53.82 -35.58 -22.51
CA SER A 35 52.62 -36.02 -23.25
C SER A 35 51.33 -35.51 -22.62
N VAL A 36 51.23 -35.53 -21.28
CA VAL A 36 50.04 -35.09 -20.54
C VAL A 36 49.67 -33.62 -20.84
N PRO A 37 50.58 -32.63 -20.74
CA PRO A 37 50.23 -31.25 -21.04
C PRO A 37 49.82 -31.04 -22.51
N ILE A 38 50.38 -31.80 -23.45
CA ILE A 38 50.00 -31.73 -24.88
C ILE A 38 48.59 -32.30 -25.09
N LEU A 39 48.28 -33.43 -24.46
CA LEU A 39 46.96 -34.07 -24.53
C LEU A 39 45.88 -33.19 -23.92
N ILE A 40 46.12 -32.62 -22.73
CA ILE A 40 45.19 -31.68 -22.09
C ILE A 40 45.00 -30.46 -23.00
N LYS A 41 46.06 -29.86 -23.55
CA LYS A 41 45.94 -28.67 -24.39
C LYS A 41 45.18 -28.91 -25.71
N ARG A 42 45.20 -30.12 -26.26
CA ARG A 42 44.59 -30.46 -27.56
C ARG A 42 43.19 -31.07 -27.46
N SER A 43 42.78 -31.58 -26.30
CA SER A 43 41.48 -32.25 -26.14
C SER A 43 40.56 -31.44 -25.24
N LEU A 44 39.51 -30.87 -25.84
CA LEU A 44 38.44 -30.18 -25.13
C LEU A 44 37.72 -31.11 -24.14
N GLU A 45 37.58 -32.39 -24.48
CA GLU A 45 36.92 -33.36 -23.62
C GLU A 45 37.75 -33.72 -22.38
N LEU A 46 39.09 -33.76 -22.52
CA LEU A 46 39.99 -33.90 -21.36
C LEU A 46 39.96 -32.65 -20.48
N GLN A 47 39.95 -31.46 -21.08
CA GLN A 47 39.78 -30.19 -20.37
C GLN A 47 38.46 -30.13 -19.58
N ARG A 48 37.35 -30.54 -20.20
CA ARG A 48 36.04 -30.65 -19.55
C ARG A 48 36.05 -31.68 -18.42
N SER A 49 36.66 -32.84 -18.64
CA SER A 49 36.77 -33.92 -17.65
C SER A 49 37.66 -33.55 -16.48
N LEU A 50 38.59 -32.61 -16.66
CA LEU A 50 39.34 -32.02 -15.56
C LEU A 50 38.37 -31.18 -14.69
N ILE A 51 37.69 -30.19 -15.26
CA ILE A 51 36.76 -29.35 -14.50
C ILE A 51 35.65 -30.20 -13.82
N PHE A 52 35.17 -31.24 -14.51
CA PHE A 52 34.08 -32.11 -14.10
C PHE A 52 34.50 -33.60 -14.14
N PRO A 53 35.18 -34.12 -13.11
CA PRO A 53 35.71 -35.48 -13.12
C PRO A 53 34.64 -36.56 -13.30
N ILE A 54 34.87 -37.46 -14.26
CA ILE A 54 33.98 -38.56 -14.66
C ILE A 54 33.71 -39.57 -13.52
N ASN A 55 34.55 -39.58 -12.47
CA ASN A 55 34.45 -40.54 -11.36
C ASN A 55 33.26 -40.33 -10.40
N TYR A 56 32.37 -39.36 -10.64
CA TYR A 56 31.07 -39.32 -9.98
C TYR A 56 30.08 -40.15 -10.80
N GLN A 57 29.75 -41.35 -10.29
CA GLN A 57 28.82 -42.32 -10.88
C GLN A 57 27.65 -41.65 -11.62
N ILE A 58 27.69 -41.70 -12.95
CA ILE A 58 26.51 -41.49 -13.80
C ILE A 58 25.67 -42.76 -13.64
N PRO A 59 24.45 -42.71 -13.08
CA PRO A 59 23.55 -43.85 -13.13
C PRO A 59 23.37 -44.25 -14.60
N PRO A 60 23.40 -45.54 -14.96
CA PRO A 60 23.33 -45.97 -16.36
C PRO A 60 22.05 -45.53 -17.10
N ASP A 61 21.04 -45.05 -16.38
CA ASP A 61 19.86 -44.33 -16.88
C ASP A 61 19.43 -43.27 -15.85
N PRO A 62 19.83 -41.99 -15.97
CA PRO A 62 19.18 -40.93 -15.20
C PRO A 62 17.79 -40.69 -15.80
N GLU A 63 16.78 -41.39 -15.30
CA GLU A 63 15.37 -41.15 -15.66
C GLU A 63 14.92 -39.76 -15.19
N PHE A 64 15.22 -38.72 -15.96
CA PHE A 64 14.87 -37.32 -15.66
C PHE A 64 13.35 -37.07 -15.63
N ASP A 65 12.55 -38.00 -16.16
CA ASP A 65 11.09 -37.95 -16.16
C ASP A 65 10.45 -38.57 -14.89
N ASN A 66 11.22 -39.29 -14.08
CA ASN A 66 10.68 -40.07 -12.96
C ASN A 66 10.69 -39.30 -11.63
N PHE A 67 9.88 -38.23 -11.54
CA PHE A 67 9.75 -37.40 -10.32
C PHE A 67 9.34 -38.21 -9.08
N LYS A 68 8.56 -39.30 -9.25
CA LYS A 68 8.15 -40.21 -8.18
C LYS A 68 9.33 -40.94 -7.54
N LYS A 69 10.29 -41.44 -8.34
CA LYS A 69 11.52 -42.09 -7.86
C LYS A 69 12.33 -41.21 -6.92
N TYR A 70 12.28 -39.90 -7.11
CA TYR A 70 13.01 -38.91 -6.31
C TYR A 70 12.17 -38.23 -5.23
N ASN A 71 10.93 -38.70 -5.00
CA ASN A 71 9.97 -38.10 -4.06
C ASN A 71 9.69 -36.60 -4.31
N ILE A 72 9.70 -36.19 -5.58
CA ILE A 72 9.38 -34.83 -6.01
C ILE A 72 7.90 -34.81 -6.43
N LYS A 73 7.03 -34.30 -5.57
CA LYS A 73 5.63 -34.04 -5.94
C LYS A 73 5.51 -32.70 -6.68
N GLY A 74 4.59 -32.55 -7.64
CA GLY A 74 4.34 -31.29 -8.34
C GLY A 74 5.52 -30.77 -9.19
N GLY A 75 6.31 -31.69 -9.76
CA GLY A 75 7.40 -31.37 -10.69
C GLY A 75 7.08 -31.82 -12.11
N ARG A 76 7.53 -31.06 -13.11
CA ARG A 76 7.48 -31.44 -14.53
C ARG A 76 8.76 -31.09 -15.28
N ASN A 77 9.02 -31.80 -16.37
CA ASN A 77 9.94 -31.32 -17.40
C ASN A 77 9.27 -30.16 -18.16
N LEU A 78 10.05 -29.11 -18.41
CA LEU A 78 9.63 -27.91 -19.13
C LEU A 78 10.62 -27.69 -20.27
N TYR A 79 10.14 -27.89 -21.50
CA TYR A 79 10.91 -27.62 -22.71
C TYR A 79 10.53 -26.26 -23.27
N VAL A 80 11.51 -25.38 -23.38
CA VAL A 80 11.37 -24.00 -23.85
C VAL A 80 12.00 -23.89 -25.23
N MET A 81 11.19 -23.53 -26.23
CA MET A 81 11.67 -23.21 -27.58
C MET A 81 12.45 -21.88 -27.52
N ILE A 82 13.78 -21.93 -27.59
CA ILE A 82 14.64 -20.75 -27.49
C ILE A 82 15.08 -20.22 -28.86
N ASN A 83 15.03 -21.04 -29.92
CA ASN A 83 15.22 -20.62 -31.30
C ASN A 83 14.26 -21.39 -32.22
N LYS A 84 13.36 -20.65 -32.89
CA LYS A 84 12.34 -21.20 -33.80
C LYS A 84 12.91 -21.60 -35.16
N GLU A 85 13.99 -20.98 -35.62
CA GLU A 85 14.59 -21.23 -36.93
C GLU A 85 15.35 -22.56 -36.94
N ASP A 86 16.05 -22.87 -35.85
CA ASP A 86 16.87 -24.09 -35.71
C ASP A 86 16.19 -25.22 -34.90
N ASN A 87 14.92 -25.05 -34.52
CA ASN A 87 14.11 -26.00 -33.74
C ASN A 87 14.78 -26.46 -32.42
N ILE A 88 15.39 -25.51 -31.72
CA ILE A 88 16.19 -25.71 -30.51
C ILE A 88 15.30 -25.62 -29.27
N THR A 89 15.28 -26.68 -28.44
CA THR A 89 14.48 -26.73 -27.20
C THR A 89 15.36 -26.91 -25.97
N LEU A 90 15.31 -25.95 -25.05
CA LEU A 90 15.96 -26.02 -23.75
C LEU A 90 15.04 -26.72 -22.73
N GLY A 91 15.48 -27.84 -22.15
CA GLY A 91 14.78 -28.60 -21.12
C GLY A 91 15.25 -28.27 -19.71
N VAL A 92 14.35 -27.66 -18.93
CA VAL A 92 14.53 -27.36 -17.50
C VAL A 92 13.49 -28.10 -16.65
N TRP A 93 13.69 -28.15 -15.33
CA TRP A 93 12.66 -28.62 -14.41
C TRP A 93 11.83 -27.46 -13.89
N HIS A 94 10.51 -27.60 -13.90
CA HIS A 94 9.59 -26.70 -13.21
C HIS A 94 8.98 -27.40 -12.01
N LEU A 95 9.29 -26.92 -10.80
CA LEU A 95 8.76 -27.44 -9.54
C LEU A 95 7.81 -26.43 -8.92
N LEU A 96 6.59 -26.86 -8.61
CA LEU A 96 5.55 -26.01 -8.02
C LEU A 96 5.85 -25.65 -6.56
N PRO A 97 5.42 -24.47 -6.09
CA PRO A 97 5.37 -24.15 -4.67
C PRO A 97 4.62 -25.23 -3.88
N HIS A 98 5.04 -25.53 -2.65
CA HIS A 98 4.43 -26.58 -1.82
C HIS A 98 2.92 -26.43 -1.66
N ALA A 99 2.43 -25.19 -1.48
CA ALA A 99 1.00 -24.90 -1.35
C ALA A 99 0.17 -25.23 -2.60
N LEU A 100 0.79 -25.30 -3.78
CA LEU A 100 0.12 -25.61 -5.05
C LEU A 100 0.25 -27.09 -5.43
N VAL A 101 1.03 -27.87 -4.67
CA VAL A 101 1.28 -29.28 -4.96
C VAL A 101 -0.01 -30.10 -4.82
N ASP A 102 -0.81 -29.86 -3.79
CA ASP A 102 -2.01 -30.67 -3.54
C ASP A 102 -3.05 -30.47 -4.66
N ASN A 103 -3.25 -29.23 -5.13
CA ASN A 103 -4.09 -28.93 -6.30
C ASN A 103 -3.58 -29.60 -7.58
N SER A 104 -2.25 -29.73 -7.72
CA SER A 104 -1.64 -30.41 -8.88
C SER A 104 -1.81 -31.92 -8.87
N ILE A 105 -2.00 -32.52 -7.69
CA ILE A 105 -2.16 -33.97 -7.51
C ILE A 105 -3.63 -34.39 -7.63
N LEU A 106 -4.56 -33.51 -7.27
CA LEU A 106 -6.00 -33.80 -7.26
C LEU A 106 -6.68 -33.65 -8.63
N HIS A 107 -6.06 -32.94 -9.58
CA HIS A 107 -6.64 -32.68 -10.90
C HIS A 107 -5.74 -33.24 -12.01
N ASP A 108 -6.20 -34.28 -12.70
CA ASP A 108 -5.48 -34.89 -13.83
C ASP A 108 -5.16 -33.91 -14.98
N ASN A 109 -5.87 -32.76 -15.03
CA ASN A 109 -5.69 -31.69 -16.01
C ASN A 109 -5.01 -30.42 -15.44
N PHE A 110 -4.23 -30.52 -14.35
CA PHE A 110 -3.57 -29.35 -13.77
C PHE A 110 -2.63 -28.67 -14.77
N ASN A 111 -2.96 -27.42 -15.14
CA ASN A 111 -2.21 -26.66 -16.12
C ASN A 111 -1.10 -25.83 -15.45
N TYR A 112 0.12 -26.36 -15.47
CA TYR A 112 1.31 -25.69 -14.94
C TYR A 112 1.59 -24.32 -15.57
N SER A 113 1.19 -24.09 -16.82
CA SER A 113 1.38 -22.80 -17.49
C SER A 113 0.39 -21.76 -16.96
N ILE A 114 -0.87 -22.13 -16.74
CA ILE A 114 -1.85 -21.27 -16.05
C ILE A 114 -1.41 -21.00 -14.62
N SER A 115 -0.92 -22.01 -13.90
CA SER A 115 -0.37 -21.83 -12.55
C SER A 115 0.81 -20.86 -12.53
N LEU A 116 1.70 -20.90 -13.52
CA LEU A 116 2.82 -19.97 -13.61
C LEU A 116 2.35 -18.53 -13.93
N ALA A 117 1.29 -18.39 -14.74
CA ALA A 117 0.74 -17.09 -15.16
C ALA A 117 -0.11 -16.41 -14.08
N LEU A 118 -0.91 -17.18 -13.31
CA LEU A 118 -1.91 -16.64 -12.40
C LEU A 118 -1.54 -16.75 -10.91
N SER A 119 -0.50 -17.50 -10.54
CA SER A 119 -0.12 -17.58 -9.12
C SER A 119 0.58 -16.31 -8.65
N GLN A 120 0.39 -15.99 -7.37
CA GLN A 120 1.07 -14.87 -6.71
C GLN A 120 2.52 -15.21 -6.30
N TYR A 121 2.97 -16.45 -6.54
CA TYR A 121 4.30 -16.91 -6.14
C TYR A 121 5.37 -16.42 -7.12
N PRO A 122 6.48 -15.82 -6.65
CA PRO A 122 7.60 -15.46 -7.50
C PRO A 122 8.26 -16.67 -8.17
N VAL A 123 9.03 -16.43 -9.22
CA VAL A 123 9.81 -17.45 -9.93
C VAL A 123 11.28 -17.30 -9.58
N VAL A 124 11.97 -18.41 -9.34
CA VAL A 124 13.43 -18.45 -9.21
C VAL A 124 14.04 -19.33 -10.29
N ILE A 125 14.98 -18.78 -11.06
CA ILE A 125 15.86 -19.55 -11.94
C ILE A 125 17.07 -19.96 -11.11
N HIS A 126 17.12 -21.23 -10.73
CA HIS A 126 18.13 -21.77 -9.85
C HIS A 126 19.22 -22.48 -10.66
N PHE A 127 20.39 -21.83 -10.78
CA PHE A 127 21.58 -22.32 -11.47
C PHE A 127 22.34 -23.25 -10.54
N HIS A 128 22.22 -24.54 -10.81
CA HIS A 128 22.89 -25.57 -10.02
C HIS A 128 23.69 -26.51 -10.90
N ASN A 129 24.47 -27.30 -10.19
CA ASN A 129 25.56 -28.06 -10.72
C ASN A 129 25.28 -29.55 -10.53
N ASN A 130 24.83 -30.30 -11.56
CA ASN A 130 24.95 -31.77 -11.47
C ASN A 130 24.80 -32.56 -12.79
N ARG A 131 25.91 -33.09 -13.31
CA ARG A 131 25.96 -33.89 -14.56
C ARG A 131 25.25 -35.27 -14.52
N ALA A 132 24.72 -35.72 -13.37
CA ALA A 132 24.26 -37.12 -13.20
C ALA A 132 22.87 -37.31 -12.57
N ASN A 133 22.30 -36.29 -11.89
CA ASN A 133 20.98 -36.38 -11.27
C ASN A 133 20.44 -34.98 -10.88
N ARG A 134 19.49 -34.44 -11.66
CA ARG A 134 18.83 -33.15 -11.35
C ARG A 134 18.15 -33.15 -9.97
N ALA A 135 17.81 -34.31 -9.39
CA ALA A 135 17.22 -34.40 -8.04
C ALA A 135 18.23 -34.32 -6.88
N LYS A 136 19.54 -34.27 -7.11
CA LYS A 136 20.54 -34.21 -6.02
C LYS A 136 20.38 -33.01 -5.07
N PRO A 137 19.98 -31.79 -5.51
CA PRO A 137 19.71 -30.67 -4.62
C PRO A 137 18.26 -30.66 -4.09
N LEU A 138 17.60 -31.83 -3.95
CA LEU A 138 16.20 -31.95 -3.52
C LEU A 138 15.86 -31.11 -2.28
N ASN A 139 16.75 -31.11 -1.30
CA ASN A 139 16.55 -30.35 -0.08
C ASN A 139 16.57 -28.83 -0.31
N THR A 140 17.43 -28.33 -1.22
CA THR A 140 17.44 -26.92 -1.61
C THR A 140 16.16 -26.58 -2.37
N TYR A 141 15.71 -27.44 -3.29
CA TYR A 141 14.41 -27.25 -3.93
C TYR A 141 13.27 -27.23 -2.92
N ASN A 142 13.26 -28.11 -1.91
CA ASN A 142 12.22 -28.10 -0.89
C ASN A 142 12.19 -26.78 -0.08
N VAL A 143 13.34 -26.15 0.17
CA VAL A 143 13.37 -24.83 0.81
C VAL A 143 12.84 -23.75 -0.13
N LEU A 144 13.31 -23.72 -1.38
CA LEU A 144 12.90 -22.72 -2.37
C LEU A 144 11.41 -22.83 -2.71
N ARG A 145 10.87 -24.04 -2.80
CA ARG A 145 9.45 -24.31 -3.09
C ARG A 145 8.49 -23.86 -1.98
N SER A 146 8.99 -23.45 -0.82
CA SER A 146 8.16 -22.76 0.16
C SER A 146 7.74 -21.36 -0.30
N PHE A 147 8.48 -20.75 -1.24
CA PHE A 147 8.28 -19.36 -1.67
C PHE A 147 8.21 -19.17 -3.17
N PHE A 148 8.78 -20.08 -3.97
CA PHE A 148 8.96 -19.88 -5.40
C PHE A 148 8.39 -21.01 -6.24
N HIS A 149 7.96 -20.65 -7.44
CA HIS A 149 8.09 -21.54 -8.60
C HIS A 149 9.59 -21.72 -8.89
N VAL A 150 10.09 -22.95 -8.78
CA VAL A 150 11.51 -23.23 -8.99
C VAL A 150 11.72 -23.72 -10.41
N ILE A 151 12.46 -22.94 -11.20
CA ILE A 151 12.97 -23.33 -12.50
C ILE A 151 14.42 -23.78 -12.32
N ALA A 152 14.63 -25.09 -12.24
CA ALA A 152 15.93 -25.67 -12.01
C ALA A 152 16.71 -25.77 -13.33
N PHE A 153 17.78 -24.99 -13.42
CA PHE A 153 18.64 -24.84 -14.59
C PHE A 153 19.98 -25.53 -14.31
N ASP A 154 20.19 -26.68 -14.95
CA ASP A 154 21.43 -27.46 -14.84
C ASP A 154 22.40 -27.07 -15.95
N TYR A 155 23.44 -26.34 -15.57
CA TYR A 155 24.44 -25.89 -16.53
C TYR A 155 25.55 -26.90 -16.81
N ARG A 156 25.68 -27.99 -16.02
CA ARG A 156 26.68 -29.05 -16.28
C ARG A 156 26.18 -30.12 -17.23
N GLY A 157 24.86 -30.33 -17.25
CA GLY A 157 24.19 -31.04 -18.34
C GLY A 157 24.23 -30.28 -19.66
N TYR A 158 24.68 -29.01 -19.64
CA TYR A 158 24.71 -28.05 -20.73
C TYR A 158 23.42 -28.09 -21.52
N GLY A 159 22.43 -27.30 -21.08
CA GLY A 159 21.16 -27.02 -21.77
C GLY A 159 20.99 -27.85 -23.03
N ASP A 160 20.14 -28.86 -22.95
CA ASP A 160 19.75 -29.84 -23.99
C ASP A 160 19.18 -29.20 -25.28
N SER A 161 19.43 -27.91 -25.47
CA SER A 161 19.10 -27.05 -26.58
C SER A 161 19.73 -27.52 -27.89
N THR A 162 21.04 -27.85 -27.97
CA THR A 162 21.73 -27.94 -29.27
C THR A 162 22.97 -28.83 -29.37
N GLU A 163 23.24 -29.32 -30.60
CA GLU A 163 24.47 -29.98 -31.07
C GLU A 163 25.74 -29.08 -31.06
N THR A 164 25.73 -27.96 -30.34
CA THR A 164 26.84 -27.00 -30.28
C THR A 164 27.80 -27.33 -29.14
N ASP A 165 29.09 -27.04 -29.32
CA ASP A 165 30.09 -27.19 -28.26
C ASP A 165 29.77 -26.27 -27.08
N PRO A 166 29.48 -26.81 -25.88
CA PRO A 166 29.10 -25.98 -24.75
C PRO A 166 30.24 -25.09 -24.25
N SER A 167 29.96 -23.80 -24.08
CA SER A 167 30.78 -22.78 -23.42
C SER A 167 29.98 -22.02 -22.35
N GLU A 168 30.63 -21.20 -21.53
CA GLU A 168 29.93 -20.32 -20.59
C GLU A 168 28.94 -19.39 -21.29
N ASP A 169 29.35 -18.78 -22.41
CA ASP A 169 28.53 -17.83 -23.16
C ASP A 169 27.27 -18.48 -23.73
N THR A 170 27.36 -19.70 -24.26
CA THR A 170 26.18 -20.41 -24.82
C THR A 170 25.16 -20.73 -23.72
N VAL A 171 25.65 -21.14 -22.53
CA VAL A 171 24.78 -21.41 -21.37
C VAL A 171 24.12 -20.12 -20.86
N VAL A 172 24.86 -19.02 -20.85
CA VAL A 172 24.32 -17.71 -20.48
C VAL A 172 23.26 -17.26 -21.50
N GLN A 173 23.49 -17.44 -22.80
CA GLN A 173 22.50 -17.16 -23.83
C GLN A 173 21.21 -17.97 -23.62
N ASP A 174 21.32 -19.27 -23.37
CA ASP A 174 20.16 -20.12 -23.06
C ASP A 174 19.38 -19.60 -21.84
N SER A 175 20.09 -19.20 -20.79
CA SER A 175 19.47 -18.65 -19.59
C SER A 175 18.78 -17.29 -19.80
N VAL A 176 19.33 -16.44 -20.67
CA VAL A 176 18.74 -15.16 -21.08
C VAL A 176 17.45 -15.42 -21.87
N GLN A 177 17.45 -16.38 -22.79
CA GLN A 177 16.25 -16.76 -23.54
C GLN A 177 15.18 -17.38 -22.65
N LEU A 178 15.57 -18.24 -21.70
CA LEU A 178 14.66 -18.77 -20.70
C LEU A 178 14.03 -17.66 -19.86
N TYR A 179 14.82 -16.68 -19.42
CA TYR A 179 14.32 -15.53 -18.66
C TYR A 179 13.28 -14.75 -19.48
N LYS A 180 13.57 -14.42 -20.74
CA LYS A 180 12.65 -13.72 -21.64
C LYS A 180 11.38 -14.53 -21.89
N TRP A 181 11.50 -15.84 -22.07
CA TRP A 181 10.36 -16.73 -22.21
C TRP A 181 9.47 -16.67 -20.97
N LEU A 182 10.05 -16.81 -19.76
CA LEU A 182 9.31 -16.72 -18.50
C LEU A 182 8.62 -15.35 -18.35
N ARG A 183 9.26 -14.25 -18.74
CA ARG A 183 8.65 -12.91 -18.74
C ARG A 183 7.44 -12.80 -19.66
N ASN A 184 7.41 -13.52 -20.77
CA ASN A 184 6.24 -13.58 -21.64
C ASN A 184 5.14 -14.50 -21.12
N GLN A 185 5.45 -15.42 -20.19
CA GLN A 185 4.47 -16.33 -19.61
C GLN A 185 3.85 -15.81 -18.30
N THR A 186 4.51 -14.90 -17.58
CA THR A 186 4.06 -14.42 -16.28
C THR A 186 4.55 -13.02 -15.94
N GLU A 187 3.70 -12.24 -15.28
CA GLU A 187 4.06 -10.97 -14.67
C GLU A 187 4.76 -11.16 -13.31
N ALA A 188 4.88 -12.40 -12.82
CA ALA A 188 5.52 -12.71 -11.54
C ALA A 188 6.98 -12.22 -11.49
N ARG A 189 7.44 -11.92 -10.28
CA ARG A 189 8.83 -11.48 -10.01
C ARG A 189 9.79 -12.64 -10.28
N ILE A 190 10.81 -12.41 -11.12
CA ILE A 190 11.81 -13.44 -11.47
C ILE A 190 13.16 -13.10 -10.82
N TYR A 191 13.69 -14.05 -10.05
CA TYR A 191 14.98 -13.99 -9.38
C TYR A 191 15.99 -14.96 -10.02
N LEU A 192 17.26 -14.58 -10.01
CA LEU A 192 18.36 -15.46 -10.42
C LEU A 192 19.08 -15.95 -9.16
N TRP A 193 19.30 -17.25 -9.04
CA TRP A 193 19.96 -17.85 -7.88
C TRP A 193 21.09 -18.76 -8.35
N GLY A 194 22.32 -18.41 -8.04
CA GLY A 194 23.51 -19.19 -8.36
C GLY A 194 24.14 -19.84 -7.14
N HIS A 195 24.37 -21.15 -7.21
CA HIS A 195 25.14 -21.88 -6.19
C HIS A 195 26.55 -22.23 -6.70
N ALA A 196 27.59 -21.97 -5.91
CA ALA A 196 28.99 -22.26 -6.25
C ALA A 196 29.40 -21.62 -7.60
N LEU A 197 29.79 -22.41 -8.61
CA LEU A 197 30.09 -21.89 -9.96
C LEU A 197 28.85 -21.31 -10.67
N GLY A 198 27.64 -21.69 -10.27
CA GLY A 198 26.39 -21.11 -10.78
C GLY A 198 26.28 -19.62 -10.44
N ALA A 199 27.03 -19.14 -9.44
CA ALA A 199 27.17 -17.71 -9.13
C ALA A 199 27.72 -16.92 -10.33
N ALA A 200 28.69 -17.47 -11.06
CA ALA A 200 29.26 -16.81 -12.24
C ALA A 200 28.23 -16.72 -13.36
N LEU A 201 27.52 -17.82 -13.65
CA LEU A 201 26.48 -17.86 -14.68
C LEU A 201 25.34 -16.91 -14.35
N SER A 202 24.76 -16.99 -13.15
CA SER A 202 23.67 -16.10 -12.74
C SER A 202 24.06 -14.62 -12.73
N SER A 203 25.30 -14.29 -12.35
CA SER A 203 25.84 -12.92 -12.43
C SER A 203 26.02 -12.46 -13.89
N HIS A 204 26.55 -13.34 -14.75
CA HIS A 204 26.74 -13.06 -16.17
C HIS A 204 25.39 -12.91 -16.90
N THR A 205 24.41 -13.77 -16.60
CA THR A 205 23.02 -13.63 -17.08
C THR A 205 22.42 -12.30 -16.66
N ALA A 206 22.59 -11.90 -15.39
CA ALA A 206 22.09 -10.62 -14.90
C ALA A 206 22.74 -9.43 -15.64
N ALA A 207 24.05 -9.49 -15.89
CA ALA A 207 24.78 -8.50 -16.65
C ALA A 207 24.31 -8.42 -18.11
N LYS A 208 24.13 -9.56 -18.78
CA LYS A 208 23.62 -9.63 -20.17
C LYS A 208 22.19 -9.14 -20.31
N LEU A 209 21.32 -9.47 -19.36
CA LEU A 209 19.96 -8.93 -19.33
C LEU A 209 20.00 -7.39 -19.20
N PHE A 210 20.91 -6.85 -18.38
CA PHE A 210 21.05 -5.41 -18.23
C PHE A 210 21.54 -4.71 -19.50
N GLU A 211 22.46 -5.32 -20.26
CA GLU A 211 22.85 -4.83 -21.60
C GLU A 211 21.64 -4.67 -22.55
N GLU A 212 20.61 -5.50 -22.36
CA GLU A 212 19.34 -5.44 -23.10
C GLU A 212 18.25 -4.59 -22.41
N ASN A 213 18.60 -3.78 -21.40
CA ASN A 213 17.68 -3.00 -20.57
C ASN A 213 16.64 -3.83 -19.80
N ILE A 214 16.94 -5.10 -19.51
CA ILE A 214 16.11 -5.99 -18.70
C ILE A 214 16.76 -6.17 -17.33
N VAL A 215 16.01 -5.92 -16.25
CA VAL A 215 16.54 -6.02 -14.88
C VAL A 215 15.82 -7.13 -14.11
N PRO A 216 16.54 -8.21 -13.70
CA PRO A 216 16.01 -9.20 -12.76
C PRO A 216 15.56 -8.58 -11.44
N MET A 217 14.61 -9.21 -10.74
CA MET A 217 14.14 -8.68 -9.46
C MET A 217 15.23 -8.70 -8.38
N GLY A 218 16.14 -9.68 -8.46
CA GLY A 218 17.33 -9.78 -7.62
C GLY A 218 18.20 -10.96 -8.04
N LEU A 219 19.45 -10.91 -7.59
CA LEU A 219 20.48 -11.92 -7.79
C LEU A 219 20.91 -12.48 -6.43
N VAL A 220 20.91 -13.80 -6.28
CA VAL A 220 21.39 -14.48 -5.08
C VAL A 220 22.59 -15.35 -5.40
N LEU A 221 23.66 -15.16 -4.63
CA LEU A 221 24.91 -15.88 -4.74
C LEU A 221 25.11 -16.71 -3.47
N GLU A 222 24.92 -18.02 -3.60
CA GLU A 222 25.07 -19.00 -2.52
C GLU A 222 26.43 -19.71 -2.63
N ALA A 223 27.25 -19.62 -1.57
CA ALA A 223 28.60 -20.18 -1.51
C ALA A 223 29.45 -19.89 -2.79
N PRO A 224 29.51 -18.64 -3.27
CA PRO A 224 30.05 -18.32 -4.60
C PRO A 224 31.57 -18.47 -4.70
N PHE A 225 32.04 -18.98 -5.83
CA PHE A 225 33.44 -18.80 -6.25
C PHE A 225 33.62 -17.44 -6.95
N THR A 226 34.80 -16.83 -6.78
CA THR A 226 35.17 -15.59 -7.46
C THR A 226 35.53 -15.79 -8.94
N SER A 227 36.08 -16.96 -9.29
CA SER A 227 36.43 -17.38 -10.65
C SER A 227 36.55 -18.91 -10.79
N MET A 228 36.60 -19.44 -12.03
CA MET A 228 36.96 -20.85 -12.28
C MET A 228 38.34 -21.20 -11.73
N ARG A 229 39.32 -20.28 -11.83
CA ARG A 229 40.68 -20.50 -11.32
C ARG A 229 40.68 -20.79 -9.82
N ASP A 230 39.89 -20.04 -9.06
CA ASP A 230 39.81 -20.19 -7.61
C ASP A 230 39.23 -21.56 -7.23
N GLN A 231 38.23 -22.05 -7.97
CA GLN A 231 37.68 -23.38 -7.75
C GLN A 231 38.72 -24.48 -8.01
N ILE A 232 39.48 -24.37 -9.11
CA ILE A 232 40.55 -25.33 -9.43
C ILE A 232 41.59 -25.33 -8.30
N GLN A 233 42.06 -24.16 -7.87
CA GLN A 233 43.04 -24.06 -6.79
C GLN A 233 42.55 -24.62 -5.45
N GLN A 234 41.24 -24.52 -5.15
CA GLN A 234 40.69 -25.06 -3.91
C GLN A 234 40.46 -26.57 -3.94
N THR A 235 40.27 -27.16 -5.12
CA THR A 235 39.98 -28.58 -5.26
C THR A 235 41.23 -29.44 -5.01
N SER A 236 41.17 -30.36 -4.03
CA SER A 236 42.32 -31.17 -3.57
C SER A 236 43.05 -31.93 -4.68
N PHE A 237 42.34 -32.38 -5.73
CA PHE A 237 42.94 -33.05 -6.89
C PHE A 237 43.92 -32.15 -7.65
N TYR A 238 43.63 -30.84 -7.76
CA TYR A 238 44.44 -29.88 -8.51
C TYR A 238 45.59 -29.29 -7.72
N LYS A 239 45.47 -29.23 -6.39
CA LYS A 239 46.60 -28.91 -5.50
C LYS A 239 47.81 -29.82 -5.76
N PHE A 240 47.57 -31.07 -6.17
CA PHE A 240 48.62 -31.99 -6.59
C PHE A 240 49.33 -31.58 -7.90
N PHE A 241 48.67 -30.92 -8.84
CA PHE A 241 49.28 -30.50 -10.11
C PHE A 241 49.90 -29.09 -10.04
N ALA A 242 49.54 -28.28 -9.03
CA ALA A 242 49.96 -26.89 -8.92
C ALA A 242 51.48 -26.67 -8.84
N TRP A 243 52.27 -27.68 -8.44
CA TRP A 243 53.75 -27.60 -8.41
C TRP A 243 54.40 -27.91 -9.77
N LEU A 244 53.63 -28.35 -10.78
CA LEU A 244 54.16 -28.72 -12.08
C LEU A 244 54.38 -27.47 -12.96
N PRO A 245 55.56 -27.32 -13.62
CA PRO A 245 55.90 -26.15 -14.44
C PRO A 245 54.91 -25.81 -15.57
N TRP A 246 54.14 -26.79 -16.05
CA TRP A 246 53.16 -26.62 -17.13
C TRP A 246 51.72 -26.43 -16.64
N TYR A 247 51.48 -26.36 -15.33
CA TYR A 247 50.14 -26.20 -14.74
C TYR A 247 49.37 -25.00 -15.33
N GLU A 248 49.98 -23.81 -15.33
CA GLU A 248 49.38 -22.61 -15.92
C GLU A 248 49.15 -22.75 -17.44
N SER A 249 50.19 -23.15 -18.19
CA SER A 249 50.15 -23.11 -19.66
C SER A 249 49.35 -24.24 -20.31
N ALA A 250 49.20 -25.38 -19.63
CA ALA A 250 48.56 -26.57 -20.16
C ALA A 250 47.26 -26.96 -19.44
N MET A 251 47.00 -26.47 -18.22
CA MET A 251 45.74 -26.74 -17.52
C MET A 251 44.87 -25.49 -17.38
N LEU A 252 45.38 -24.35 -16.90
CA LEU A 252 44.54 -23.16 -16.66
C LEU A 252 44.26 -22.35 -17.94
N ASN A 253 45.31 -21.94 -18.67
CA ASN A 253 45.16 -21.09 -19.86
C ASN A 253 44.27 -21.69 -20.97
N PRO A 254 44.29 -23.01 -21.25
CA PRO A 254 43.40 -23.59 -22.25
C PRO A 254 41.91 -23.51 -21.87
N LEU A 255 41.58 -23.58 -20.57
CA LEU A 255 40.19 -23.48 -20.10
C LEU A 255 39.63 -22.08 -20.36
N GLU A 256 40.42 -21.05 -20.08
CA GLU A 256 40.01 -19.67 -20.37
C GLU A 256 39.90 -19.41 -21.87
N LYS A 257 40.87 -19.90 -22.65
CA LYS A 257 40.85 -19.76 -24.12
C LYS A 257 39.59 -20.39 -24.73
N ASN A 258 39.08 -21.46 -24.12
CA ASN A 258 37.91 -22.20 -24.58
C ASN A 258 36.61 -21.78 -23.87
N GLY A 259 36.58 -20.61 -23.21
CA GLY A 259 35.35 -20.02 -22.67
C GLY A 259 34.84 -20.65 -21.37
N PHE A 260 35.73 -21.23 -20.55
CA PHE A 260 35.41 -21.73 -19.21
C PHE A 260 36.01 -20.81 -18.12
N ILE A 261 35.60 -19.54 -18.10
CA ILE A 261 36.23 -18.51 -17.26
C ILE A 261 35.52 -18.42 -15.89
N PHE A 262 34.19 -18.52 -15.88
CA PHE A 262 33.26 -18.39 -14.75
C PHE A 262 33.65 -17.26 -13.80
N ASN A 263 33.87 -16.05 -14.35
CA ASN A 263 34.43 -14.93 -13.61
C ASN A 263 33.36 -14.07 -12.92
N THR A 264 32.81 -14.58 -11.81
CA THR A 264 31.83 -13.84 -10.98
C THR A 264 32.32 -12.44 -10.63
N SER A 265 33.61 -12.28 -10.33
CA SER A 265 34.20 -10.99 -9.92
C SER A 265 34.11 -9.91 -11.00
N ASN A 266 34.14 -10.30 -12.27
CA ASN A 266 33.99 -9.37 -13.38
C ASN A 266 32.52 -9.04 -13.63
N TYR A 267 31.64 -10.05 -13.62
CA TYR A 267 30.24 -9.85 -13.98
C TYR A 267 29.45 -9.13 -12.90
N ILE A 268 29.74 -9.36 -11.62
CA ILE A 268 28.99 -8.78 -10.50
C ILE A 268 29.03 -7.24 -10.49
N LYS A 269 30.08 -6.64 -11.06
CA LYS A 269 30.30 -5.19 -11.17
C LYS A 269 29.25 -4.49 -12.03
N THR A 270 28.76 -5.18 -13.06
CA THR A 270 27.81 -4.61 -14.03
C THR A 270 26.36 -4.95 -13.70
N VAL A 271 26.11 -5.70 -12.61
CA VAL A 271 24.77 -6.10 -12.19
C VAL A 271 24.03 -4.93 -11.57
N ASN A 272 22.89 -4.57 -12.18
CA ASN A 272 22.08 -3.43 -11.73
C ASN A 272 20.98 -3.81 -10.70
N CYS A 273 20.63 -5.10 -10.58
CA CYS A 273 19.63 -5.55 -9.61
C CYS A 273 20.23 -5.66 -8.19
N PRO A 274 19.38 -5.79 -7.14
CA PRO A 274 19.85 -6.13 -5.79
C PRO A 274 20.59 -7.46 -5.76
N ILE A 275 21.62 -7.53 -4.92
CA ILE A 275 22.50 -8.69 -4.81
C ILE A 275 22.48 -9.16 -3.36
N MET A 276 22.21 -10.44 -3.14
CA MET A 276 22.34 -11.06 -1.82
C MET A 276 23.39 -12.16 -1.90
N ILE A 277 24.40 -12.06 -1.05
CA ILE A 277 25.46 -13.06 -0.93
C ILE A 277 25.23 -13.82 0.37
N ILE A 278 25.08 -15.14 0.29
CA ILE A 278 24.89 -16.03 1.45
C ILE A 278 26.06 -17.00 1.52
N HIS A 279 26.72 -17.06 2.68
CA HIS A 279 27.85 -17.96 2.91
C HIS A 279 27.84 -18.52 4.33
N ALA A 280 28.35 -19.74 4.53
CA ALA A 280 28.65 -20.28 5.85
C ALA A 280 30.14 -20.17 6.19
N GLU A 281 30.47 -19.86 7.44
CA GLU A 281 31.85 -19.78 7.93
C GLU A 281 32.55 -21.16 7.93
N ASP A 282 31.80 -22.24 8.16
CA ASP A 282 32.28 -23.61 8.20
C ASP A 282 32.36 -24.29 6.81
N ASP A 283 32.26 -23.51 5.72
CA ASP A 283 32.39 -24.01 4.36
C ASP A 283 33.87 -24.34 4.02
N SER A 284 34.15 -25.64 3.96
CA SER A 284 35.47 -26.19 3.61
C SER A 284 35.71 -26.34 2.10
N VAL A 285 34.70 -26.11 1.26
CA VAL A 285 34.77 -26.24 -0.20
C VAL A 285 35.01 -24.88 -0.86
N THR A 286 34.25 -23.88 -0.44
CA THR A 286 34.38 -22.49 -0.86
C THR A 286 34.71 -21.66 0.38
N PRO A 287 35.93 -21.13 0.55
CA PRO A 287 36.24 -20.26 1.67
C PRO A 287 35.38 -18.97 1.65
N TYR A 288 34.81 -18.56 2.80
CA TYR A 288 33.92 -17.39 2.87
C TYR A 288 34.59 -16.08 2.43
N GLN A 289 35.92 -16.01 2.46
CA GLN A 289 36.69 -14.86 1.96
C GLN A 289 36.40 -14.57 0.48
N PHE A 290 35.98 -15.58 -0.29
CA PHE A 290 35.53 -15.37 -1.67
C PHE A 290 34.22 -14.58 -1.73
N ALA A 291 33.25 -14.87 -0.86
CA ALA A 291 32.03 -14.08 -0.76
C ALA A 291 32.29 -12.66 -0.23
N GLU A 292 33.15 -12.51 0.77
CA GLU A 292 33.55 -11.18 1.28
C GLU A 292 34.20 -10.34 0.18
N LYS A 293 35.10 -10.94 -0.61
CA LYS A 293 35.70 -10.28 -1.78
C LYS A 293 34.66 -9.84 -2.80
N LEU A 294 33.68 -10.69 -3.11
CA LEU A 294 32.59 -10.35 -4.04
C LEU A 294 31.68 -9.24 -3.48
N PHE A 295 31.40 -9.25 -2.18
CA PHE A 295 30.63 -8.21 -1.50
C PHE A 295 31.31 -6.84 -1.63
N ASN A 296 32.61 -6.79 -1.37
CA ASN A 296 33.39 -5.54 -1.50
C ASN A 296 33.39 -5.05 -2.95
N ILE A 297 33.68 -5.92 -3.92
CA ILE A 297 33.64 -5.57 -5.36
C ILE A 297 32.27 -5.02 -5.76
N ALA A 298 31.19 -5.67 -5.35
CA ALA A 298 29.83 -5.27 -5.70
C ALA A 298 29.37 -3.97 -5.00
N THR A 299 30.04 -3.58 -3.91
CA THR A 299 29.70 -2.38 -3.14
C THR A 299 30.51 -1.17 -3.56
N GLU A 300 31.81 -1.34 -3.83
CA GLU A 300 32.73 -0.26 -4.21
C GLU A 300 32.40 0.37 -5.56
N GLU A 301 31.91 -0.43 -6.52
CA GLU A 301 31.65 0.01 -7.90
C GLU A 301 30.19 0.43 -8.15
N ARG A 302 29.44 0.71 -7.07
CA ARG A 302 28.00 0.89 -7.13
C ARG A 302 27.55 2.36 -7.09
N THR A 303 26.57 2.69 -7.91
CA THR A 303 25.89 3.99 -8.02
C THR A 303 24.57 4.00 -7.25
N GLU A 304 24.05 5.18 -6.87
CA GLU A 304 22.80 5.33 -6.09
C GLU A 304 21.56 4.70 -6.75
N ASN A 305 21.60 4.49 -8.07
CA ASN A 305 20.49 3.92 -8.85
C ASN A 305 20.51 2.39 -8.96
N GLN A 306 21.62 1.74 -8.59
CA GLN A 306 21.72 0.29 -8.55
C GLN A 306 21.08 -0.25 -7.24
N GLY A 307 20.68 -1.53 -7.20
CA GLY A 307 20.00 -2.12 -6.02
C GLY A 307 20.79 -2.04 -4.70
N ASN A 308 20.44 -2.78 -3.64
CA ASN A 308 21.31 -2.94 -2.44
C ASN A 308 22.09 -4.27 -2.50
N VAL A 309 23.30 -4.32 -1.90
CA VAL A 309 24.13 -5.53 -1.78
C VAL A 309 24.04 -5.90 -0.31
N THR A 310 23.64 -7.13 -0.02
CA THR A 310 23.65 -7.66 1.33
C THR A 310 24.57 -8.87 1.41
N PHE A 311 25.29 -8.99 2.52
CA PHE A 311 26.12 -10.14 2.82
C PHE A 311 25.65 -10.79 4.12
N HIS A 312 25.25 -12.05 4.02
CA HIS A 312 24.79 -12.87 5.12
C HIS A 312 25.78 -14.00 5.36
N LEU A 313 26.64 -13.80 6.36
CA LEU A 313 27.57 -14.80 6.84
C LEU A 313 26.92 -15.62 7.97
N LEU A 314 26.83 -16.93 7.79
CA LEU A 314 26.26 -17.87 8.74
C LEU A 314 27.37 -18.40 9.67
N PRO A 315 27.24 -18.22 11.00
CA PRO A 315 28.28 -18.61 11.95
C PRO A 315 28.63 -20.11 11.96
N GLU A 316 29.89 -20.44 12.25
CA GLU A 316 30.42 -21.82 12.26
C GLU A 316 29.61 -22.77 13.16
N HIS A 317 29.11 -22.28 14.31
CA HIS A 317 28.35 -23.09 15.27
C HIS A 317 27.02 -23.63 14.72
N LEU A 318 26.52 -23.10 13.59
CA LEU A 318 25.30 -23.56 12.94
C LEU A 318 25.52 -24.78 12.04
N GLN A 319 26.77 -25.21 11.81
CA GLN A 319 27.13 -26.39 10.99
C GLN A 319 26.49 -26.36 9.58
N CYS A 320 26.56 -25.20 8.94
CA CYS A 320 25.89 -24.88 7.68
C CYS A 320 26.76 -25.05 6.44
N GLY A 321 27.97 -25.63 6.57
CA GLY A 321 29.00 -25.65 5.53
C GLY A 321 28.51 -26.13 4.17
N HIS A 322 29.12 -25.64 3.09
CA HIS A 322 28.80 -25.79 1.65
C HIS A 322 27.39 -26.28 1.24
N PHE A 323 27.07 -27.54 1.52
CA PHE A 323 25.79 -28.15 1.16
C PHE A 323 24.72 -28.01 2.24
N ASN A 324 24.98 -27.40 3.38
CA ASN A 324 24.07 -27.35 4.52
C ASN A 324 23.57 -25.93 4.84
N ILE A 325 23.84 -24.93 4.00
CA ILE A 325 23.40 -23.53 4.21
C ILE A 325 21.89 -23.48 4.48
N ARG A 326 21.13 -24.31 3.77
CA ARG A 326 19.69 -24.54 3.95
C ARG A 326 19.21 -24.98 5.34
N LYS A 327 20.10 -25.44 6.22
CA LYS A 327 19.80 -25.84 7.61
C LYS A 327 19.91 -24.67 8.59
N ALA A 328 20.42 -23.52 8.15
CA ALA A 328 20.56 -22.36 9.03
C ALA A 328 19.20 -21.98 9.63
N PRO A 329 19.10 -21.90 10.97
CA PRO A 329 17.96 -21.29 11.63
C PRO A 329 17.77 -19.90 11.03
N ARG A 330 16.52 -19.54 10.75
CA ARG A 330 16.19 -18.22 10.16
C ARG A 330 16.72 -18.01 8.74
N LEU A 331 17.24 -19.01 8.02
CA LEU A 331 17.50 -18.85 6.58
C LEU A 331 16.22 -18.52 5.83
N LEU A 332 15.11 -19.18 6.18
CA LEU A 332 13.78 -18.84 5.67
C LEU A 332 13.39 -17.41 6.04
N GLU A 333 13.80 -16.92 7.22
CA GLU A 333 13.62 -15.52 7.58
C GLU A 333 14.59 -14.60 6.85
N TYR A 334 15.81 -14.98 6.46
CA TYR A 334 16.70 -14.12 5.67
C TYR A 334 16.25 -14.04 4.22
N ILE A 335 15.87 -15.19 3.66
CA ILE A 335 15.24 -15.29 2.34
C ILE A 335 13.92 -14.51 2.38
N SER A 336 13.04 -14.75 3.35
CA SER A 336 11.82 -13.96 3.49
C SER A 336 12.14 -12.49 3.76
N PHE A 337 12.95 -12.12 4.74
CA PHE A 337 13.24 -10.74 5.11
C PHE A 337 13.90 -9.94 3.98
N GLU A 338 14.80 -10.50 3.16
CA GLU A 338 15.43 -9.78 2.05
C GLU A 338 14.62 -9.84 0.74
N PHE A 339 14.09 -11.01 0.37
CA PHE A 339 13.23 -11.11 -0.83
C PHE A 339 11.86 -10.45 -0.63
N THR A 340 11.42 -10.35 0.63
CA THR A 340 10.21 -9.64 1.07
C THR A 340 10.52 -8.21 1.54
N ARG A 341 11.79 -7.80 1.82
CA ARG A 341 12.18 -6.36 1.90
C ARG A 341 12.07 -5.66 0.55
N LYS A 342 12.11 -6.42 -0.55
CA LYS A 342 11.62 -6.00 -1.86
C LYS A 342 10.23 -6.57 -2.22
N LEU A 343 9.40 -6.86 -1.21
CA LEU A 343 8.18 -6.06 -1.05
C LEU A 343 8.60 -4.70 -0.41
N LYS A 344 9.40 -3.86 -1.08
CA LYS A 344 8.69 -2.85 -1.84
C LYS A 344 7.60 -3.51 -2.69
N MET A 345 6.44 -3.76 -2.05
CA MET A 345 5.27 -3.07 -2.57
C MET A 345 5.82 -1.71 -2.94
N VAL A 346 5.79 -1.29 -4.21
CA VAL A 346 5.95 0.14 -4.49
C VAL A 346 5.21 0.82 -3.35
N LYS A 347 5.94 1.46 -2.42
CA LYS A 347 5.38 1.77 -1.10
C LYS A 347 4.14 2.52 -1.46
N ALA A 348 2.98 1.92 -1.20
CA ALA A 348 1.79 2.32 -1.94
C ALA A 348 1.67 3.82 -1.67
N PRO A 349 1.61 4.64 -2.73
CA PRO A 349 1.89 6.07 -2.62
C PRO A 349 1.02 6.62 -1.49
N ALA A 350 1.62 7.42 -0.61
CA ALA A 350 0.87 7.98 0.49
C ALA A 350 -0.30 8.80 -0.08
N ILE A 351 -1.46 8.65 0.55
CA ILE A 351 -2.69 9.27 0.08
C ILE A 351 -2.97 10.56 0.86
N GLY A 352 -3.59 11.53 0.19
CA GLY A 352 -4.19 12.69 0.84
C GLY A 352 -5.67 12.43 1.04
N ILE A 353 -6.14 12.52 2.28
CA ILE A 353 -7.55 12.37 2.62
C ILE A 353 -8.09 13.69 3.14
N ASP A 354 -9.09 14.22 2.44
CA ASP A 354 -9.98 15.22 2.99
C ASP A 354 -11.09 14.56 3.81
N LEU A 355 -10.99 14.63 5.14
CA LEU A 355 -12.02 14.12 6.04
C LEU A 355 -13.01 15.25 6.33
N GLY A 356 -13.92 15.57 5.40
CA GLY A 356 -14.92 16.64 5.60
C GLY A 356 -16.06 16.27 6.55
N THR A 357 -16.90 17.25 6.90
CA THR A 357 -18.08 17.04 7.77
C THR A 357 -19.18 16.24 7.07
N THR A 358 -19.47 16.61 5.81
CA THR A 358 -20.57 16.02 5.03
C THR A 358 -20.07 15.04 3.97
N TYR A 359 -18.92 15.33 3.39
CA TYR A 359 -18.28 14.56 2.32
C TYR A 359 -16.79 14.43 2.61
N SER A 360 -16.22 13.28 2.29
CA SER A 360 -14.79 13.01 2.32
C SER A 360 -14.29 12.71 0.91
N CYS A 361 -13.03 13.02 0.65
CA CYS A 361 -12.40 12.89 -0.66
C CYS A 361 -10.98 12.35 -0.49
N VAL A 362 -10.52 11.53 -1.44
CA VAL A 362 -9.18 10.93 -1.38
C VAL A 362 -8.44 11.14 -2.70
N GLY A 363 -7.20 11.59 -2.59
CA GLY A 363 -6.29 11.86 -3.70
C GLY A 363 -4.96 11.15 -3.53
N VAL A 364 -4.29 10.89 -4.66
CA VAL A 364 -2.96 10.29 -4.71
C VAL A 364 -2.08 11.00 -5.73
N TRP A 365 -0.80 11.14 -5.46
CA TRP A 365 0.16 11.62 -6.44
C TRP A 365 0.62 10.48 -7.35
N GLN A 366 0.38 10.61 -8.66
CA GLN A 366 0.77 9.62 -9.65
C GLN A 366 1.15 10.30 -10.97
N HIS A 367 2.28 9.88 -11.54
CA HIS A 367 2.76 10.37 -12.84
C HIS A 367 2.91 11.91 -12.89
N GLY A 368 3.46 12.50 -11.82
CA GLY A 368 3.74 13.95 -11.77
C GLY A 368 2.51 14.84 -11.62
N ARG A 369 1.36 14.28 -11.24
CA ARG A 369 0.12 15.03 -10.96
C ARG A 369 -0.68 14.36 -9.87
N VAL A 370 -1.61 15.10 -9.26
CA VAL A 370 -2.59 14.52 -8.36
C VAL A 370 -3.73 13.87 -9.16
N LYS A 371 -4.18 12.72 -8.68
CA LYS A 371 -5.38 12.04 -9.14
C LYS A 371 -6.36 11.92 -7.97
N ILE A 372 -7.54 12.51 -8.12
CA ILE A 372 -8.68 12.30 -7.22
C ILE A 372 -9.32 10.96 -7.57
N ILE A 373 -9.51 10.10 -6.58
CA ILE A 373 -9.96 8.73 -6.78
C ILE A 373 -11.48 8.67 -6.60
N ALA A 374 -12.16 8.03 -7.55
CA ALA A 374 -13.59 7.75 -7.44
C ALA A 374 -13.83 6.49 -6.59
N ASN A 375 -14.90 6.51 -5.79
CA ASN A 375 -15.36 5.37 -5.01
C ASN A 375 -16.00 4.28 -5.88
N ASP A 376 -16.47 3.21 -5.25
CA ASP A 376 -17.14 2.06 -5.89
C ASP A 376 -18.46 2.40 -6.61
N GLN A 377 -19.03 3.58 -6.37
CA GLN A 377 -20.19 4.12 -7.08
C GLN A 377 -19.80 5.10 -8.21
N GLY A 378 -18.50 5.31 -8.44
CA GLY A 378 -17.99 6.25 -9.44
C GLY A 378 -17.97 7.72 -8.97
N ASN A 379 -18.27 7.99 -7.70
CA ASN A 379 -18.26 9.34 -7.13
C ASN A 379 -16.88 9.72 -6.62
N ARG A 380 -16.40 10.92 -6.95
CA ARG A 380 -15.10 11.44 -6.45
C ARG A 380 -15.12 11.93 -5.01
N THR A 381 -16.31 12.08 -4.43
CA THR A 381 -16.50 12.37 -3.01
C THR A 381 -17.43 11.31 -2.44
N THR A 382 -17.24 10.96 -1.18
CA THR A 382 -18.03 9.97 -0.47
C THR A 382 -18.70 10.63 0.73
N PRO A 383 -20.01 10.47 0.94
CA PRO A 383 -20.68 11.00 2.13
C PRO A 383 -20.01 10.52 3.43
N SER A 384 -19.82 11.42 4.40
CA SER A 384 -19.26 11.08 5.72
C SER A 384 -20.35 10.49 6.63
N TYR A 385 -20.95 9.39 6.16
CA TYR A 385 -22.09 8.71 6.78
C TYR A 385 -21.69 7.28 7.15
N VAL A 386 -22.11 6.83 8.33
CA VAL A 386 -21.96 5.46 8.82
C VAL A 386 -23.30 4.98 9.36
N ALA A 387 -23.82 3.87 8.85
CA ALA A 387 -25.05 3.27 9.35
C ALA A 387 -24.81 1.87 9.88
N PHE A 388 -25.54 1.54 10.94
CA PHE A 388 -25.51 0.22 11.56
C PHE A 388 -26.86 -0.45 11.32
N THR A 389 -26.83 -1.68 10.81
CA THR A 389 -28.02 -2.51 10.60
C THR A 389 -27.96 -3.74 11.50
N ASP A 390 -28.97 -4.61 11.40
CA ASP A 390 -28.94 -5.89 12.11
C ASP A 390 -27.90 -6.88 11.54
N THR A 391 -27.31 -6.57 10.38
CA THR A 391 -26.41 -7.48 9.65
C THR A 391 -25.01 -6.90 9.48
N GLU A 392 -24.92 -5.64 9.10
CA GLU A 392 -23.70 -5.04 8.58
C GLU A 392 -23.54 -3.56 8.94
N ARG A 393 -22.36 -3.03 8.65
CA ARG A 393 -22.10 -1.60 8.70
C ARG A 393 -22.03 -1.06 7.28
N LEU A 394 -22.78 -0.01 7.02
CA LEU A 394 -22.76 0.69 5.74
C LEU A 394 -21.98 1.99 5.92
N ILE A 395 -21.15 2.34 4.95
CA ILE A 395 -20.34 3.56 4.96
C ILE A 395 -20.49 4.27 3.62
N GLY A 396 -20.59 5.60 3.62
CA GLY A 396 -20.68 6.38 2.40
C GLY A 396 -22.08 6.45 1.80
N ASP A 397 -22.15 6.29 0.47
CA ASP A 397 -23.41 6.40 -0.29
C ASP A 397 -24.45 5.39 0.19
N ALA A 398 -24.05 4.15 0.51
CA ALA A 398 -24.95 3.12 1.05
C ALA A 398 -25.62 3.56 2.36
N ALA A 399 -24.85 4.15 3.28
CA ALA A 399 -25.38 4.68 4.55
C ALA A 399 -26.31 5.88 4.32
N LYS A 400 -25.92 6.81 3.44
CA LYS A 400 -26.72 8.00 3.10
C LYS A 400 -28.07 7.61 2.46
N ASN A 401 -28.10 6.60 1.60
CA ASN A 401 -29.32 6.18 0.89
C ASN A 401 -30.40 5.62 1.82
N GLN A 402 -30.02 4.92 2.89
CA GLN A 402 -30.97 4.30 3.83
C GLN A 402 -31.32 5.15 5.06
N VAL A 403 -30.75 6.36 5.21
CA VAL A 403 -30.93 7.24 6.39
C VAL A 403 -32.40 7.55 6.70
N ALA A 404 -33.28 7.60 5.69
CA ALA A 404 -34.70 7.86 5.91
C ALA A 404 -35.45 6.66 6.51
N MET A 405 -34.95 5.44 6.31
CA MET A 405 -35.53 4.20 6.85
C MET A 405 -34.95 3.86 8.23
N ASN A 406 -33.70 4.24 8.49
CA ASN A 406 -32.97 3.92 9.72
C ASN A 406 -32.29 5.18 10.31
N PRO A 407 -33.03 6.25 10.64
CA PRO A 407 -32.44 7.52 11.04
C PRO A 407 -31.67 7.44 12.37
N ASP A 408 -32.12 6.61 13.31
CA ASP A 408 -31.57 6.57 14.67
C ASP A 408 -30.22 5.83 14.75
N ASN A 409 -29.94 4.94 13.78
CA ASN A 409 -28.68 4.19 13.67
C ASN A 409 -27.81 4.63 12.48
N THR A 410 -28.12 5.78 11.88
CA THR A 410 -27.32 6.38 10.80
C THR A 410 -26.66 7.66 11.27
N ILE A 411 -25.34 7.60 11.37
CA ILE A 411 -24.50 8.65 11.95
C ILE A 411 -23.91 9.49 10.83
N PHE A 412 -23.98 10.80 11.01
CA PHE A 412 -23.42 11.84 10.15
C PHE A 412 -22.97 13.00 11.05
N ASP A 413 -22.25 13.98 10.49
CA ASP A 413 -21.70 15.13 11.23
C ASP A 413 -20.79 14.76 12.42
N ALA A 414 -20.23 13.55 12.45
CA ALA A 414 -19.34 13.11 13.53
C ALA A 414 -18.12 14.04 13.73
N LYS A 415 -17.71 14.76 12.67
CA LYS A 415 -16.66 15.78 12.72
C LYS A 415 -17.02 16.99 13.60
N ARG A 416 -18.31 17.29 13.84
CA ARG A 416 -18.72 18.30 14.83
C ARG A 416 -18.52 17.83 16.26
N LEU A 417 -18.61 16.52 16.52
CA LEU A 417 -18.44 15.89 17.85
C LEU A 417 -16.98 15.60 18.21
N ILE A 418 -16.12 15.34 17.23
CA ILE A 418 -14.76 14.85 17.45
C ILE A 418 -13.94 15.81 18.33
N GLY A 419 -13.26 15.28 19.35
CA GLY A 419 -12.42 16.04 20.27
C GLY A 419 -13.13 17.03 21.20
N ARG A 420 -14.47 16.97 21.34
CA ARG A 420 -15.27 17.84 22.21
C ARG A 420 -15.74 17.15 23.49
N LYS A 421 -16.21 17.96 24.44
CA LYS A 421 -16.85 17.52 25.67
C LYS A 421 -18.37 17.43 25.46
N PHE A 422 -19.02 16.52 26.19
CA PHE A 422 -20.47 16.35 26.10
C PHE A 422 -21.22 17.64 26.46
N ASP A 423 -20.75 18.36 27.48
CA ASP A 423 -21.39 19.58 27.99
C ASP A 423 -21.06 20.86 27.18
N ASP A 424 -20.37 20.75 26.03
CA ASP A 424 -20.13 21.89 25.14
C ASP A 424 -21.48 22.44 24.64
N LEU A 425 -21.74 23.74 24.82
CA LEU A 425 -22.99 24.39 24.44
C LEU A 425 -23.33 24.18 22.96
N LYS A 426 -22.32 24.21 22.08
CA LYS A 426 -22.54 24.00 20.64
C LYS A 426 -23.00 22.56 20.35
N ILE A 427 -22.48 21.58 21.09
CA ILE A 427 -22.92 20.18 21.00
C ILE A 427 -24.33 19.99 21.55
N GLN A 428 -24.65 20.64 22.66
CA GLN A 428 -26.01 20.60 23.22
C GLN A 428 -27.05 21.19 22.25
N ASP A 429 -26.66 22.17 21.44
CA ASP A 429 -27.50 22.70 20.37
C ASP A 429 -27.60 21.76 19.17
N ASP A 430 -26.48 21.21 18.67
CA ASP A 430 -26.47 20.26 17.55
C ASP A 430 -27.27 18.97 17.85
N MET A 431 -27.20 18.47 19.10
CA MET A 431 -27.95 17.27 19.54
C MET A 431 -29.47 17.41 19.39
N LYS A 432 -30.01 18.63 19.32
CA LYS A 432 -31.44 18.87 19.08
C LYS A 432 -31.85 18.59 17.64
N HIS A 433 -30.88 18.49 16.73
CA HIS A 433 -31.09 18.35 15.29
C HIS A 433 -30.72 16.96 14.77
N TRP A 434 -30.00 16.16 15.55
CA TRP A 434 -29.63 14.79 15.19
C TRP A 434 -30.72 13.77 15.57
N PRO A 435 -31.00 12.79 14.69
CA PRO A 435 -31.92 11.70 15.01
C PRO A 435 -31.27 10.63 15.89
N PHE A 436 -29.96 10.43 15.76
CA PHE A 436 -29.22 9.45 16.54
C PHE A 436 -28.93 9.96 17.96
N LYS A 437 -28.77 9.01 18.90
CA LYS A 437 -28.60 9.32 20.31
C LYS A 437 -27.13 9.55 20.66
N VAL A 438 -26.83 10.68 21.29
CA VAL A 438 -25.52 10.96 21.91
C VAL A 438 -25.66 10.87 23.42
N VAL A 439 -24.77 10.13 24.07
CA VAL A 439 -24.75 9.89 25.52
C VAL A 439 -23.47 10.41 26.15
N ASN A 440 -23.55 10.79 27.43
CA ASN A 440 -22.40 11.21 28.21
C ASN A 440 -21.70 9.99 28.81
N ASP A 441 -20.45 9.76 28.40
CA ASP A 441 -19.57 8.79 29.01
C ASP A 441 -18.39 9.52 29.67
N CYS A 442 -18.46 9.72 30.98
CA CYS A 442 -17.42 10.35 31.78
C CYS A 442 -16.99 11.76 31.25
N GLY A 443 -17.94 12.54 30.75
CA GLY A 443 -17.73 13.88 30.17
C GLY A 443 -17.47 13.88 28.66
N LYS A 444 -17.31 12.71 28.02
CA LYS A 444 -17.12 12.57 26.58
C LYS A 444 -18.45 12.24 25.88
N PRO A 445 -18.73 12.82 24.70
CA PRO A 445 -19.87 12.41 23.91
C PRO A 445 -19.59 11.07 23.23
N LYS A 446 -20.47 10.09 23.41
CA LYS A 446 -20.48 8.83 22.65
C LYS A 446 -21.78 8.68 21.89
N ILE A 447 -21.71 8.12 20.69
CA ILE A 447 -22.88 7.82 19.86
C ILE A 447 -23.39 6.42 20.22
N GLN A 448 -24.67 6.32 20.61
CA GLN A 448 -25.32 5.06 20.93
C GLN A 448 -26.16 4.59 19.73
N VAL A 449 -25.92 3.37 19.25
CA VAL A 449 -26.64 2.74 18.13
C VAL A 449 -27.04 1.32 18.48
N GLN A 450 -28.07 0.81 17.80
CA GLN A 450 -28.39 -0.61 17.77
C GLN A 450 -27.66 -1.26 16.60
N TYR A 451 -26.85 -2.28 16.88
CA TYR A 451 -26.10 -3.03 15.87
C TYR A 451 -26.17 -4.51 16.21
N LYS A 452 -26.67 -5.34 15.28
CA LYS A 452 -26.86 -6.79 15.48
C LYS A 452 -27.67 -7.12 16.74
N GLY A 453 -28.75 -6.37 17.00
CA GLY A 453 -29.60 -6.55 18.17
C GLY A 453 -29.02 -6.05 19.51
N GLU A 454 -27.79 -5.55 19.54
CA GLU A 454 -27.12 -5.04 20.74
C GLU A 454 -27.01 -3.50 20.72
N ASN A 455 -27.13 -2.88 21.89
CA ASN A 455 -26.80 -1.47 22.06
C ASN A 455 -25.28 -1.31 22.13
N LYS A 456 -24.69 -0.63 21.15
CA LYS A 456 -23.27 -0.29 21.11
C LYS A 456 -23.07 1.21 21.28
N MET A 457 -21.94 1.57 21.87
CA MET A 457 -21.50 2.95 22.04
C MET A 457 -20.19 3.13 21.31
N PHE A 458 -20.13 4.12 20.42
CA PHE A 458 -18.94 4.47 19.66
C PHE A 458 -18.49 5.88 20.00
N SER A 459 -17.18 6.10 20.06
CA SER A 459 -16.61 7.43 20.11
C SER A 459 -16.67 8.10 18.72
N PRO A 460 -16.63 9.44 18.64
CA PRO A 460 -16.54 10.15 17.35
C PRO A 460 -15.30 9.77 16.53
N GLU A 461 -14.20 9.40 17.18
CA GLU A 461 -12.97 8.89 16.56
C GLU A 461 -13.22 7.54 15.88
N GLU A 462 -13.96 6.62 16.51
CA GLU A 462 -14.34 5.34 15.91
C GLU A 462 -15.25 5.52 14.68
N ILE A 463 -16.22 6.44 14.73
CA ILE A 463 -17.06 6.73 13.56
C ILE A 463 -16.24 7.36 12.43
N SER A 464 -15.34 8.28 12.77
CA SER A 464 -14.47 8.94 11.78
C SER A 464 -13.45 7.96 11.19
N SER A 465 -12.96 6.99 11.98
CA SER A 465 -12.05 5.95 11.50
C SER A 465 -12.73 5.05 10.47
N MET A 466 -14.02 4.74 10.63
CA MET A 466 -14.78 3.97 9.63
C MET A 466 -14.83 4.72 8.28
N VAL A 467 -15.04 6.04 8.29
CA VAL A 467 -15.00 6.86 7.07
C VAL A 467 -13.60 6.86 6.45
N LEU A 468 -12.54 7.00 7.27
CA LEU A 468 -11.16 6.91 6.83
C LEU A 468 -10.81 5.53 6.25
N THR A 469 -11.34 4.45 6.83
CA THR A 469 -11.20 3.09 6.30
C THR A 469 -11.84 2.99 4.92
N LYS A 470 -13.03 3.55 4.69
CA LYS A 470 -13.63 3.57 3.35
C LYS A 470 -12.79 4.37 2.34
N MET A 471 -12.16 5.45 2.76
CA MET A 471 -11.26 6.24 1.90
C MET A 471 -9.99 5.46 1.56
N LYS A 472 -9.43 4.76 2.54
CA LYS A 472 -8.31 3.83 2.38
C LYS A 472 -8.67 2.71 1.40
N GLU A 473 -9.78 2.01 1.61
CA GLU A 473 -10.26 0.94 0.72
C GLU A 473 -10.47 1.42 -0.71
N THR A 474 -11.01 2.63 -0.88
CA THR A 474 -11.18 3.27 -2.20
C THR A 474 -9.84 3.46 -2.90
N ALA A 475 -8.82 3.94 -2.18
CA ALA A 475 -7.48 4.08 -2.72
C ALA A 475 -6.79 2.72 -2.97
N GLU A 476 -6.96 1.74 -2.08
CA GLU A 476 -6.41 0.39 -2.23
C GLU A 476 -6.98 -0.30 -3.47
N ALA A 477 -8.30 -0.20 -3.70
CA ALA A 477 -8.96 -0.73 -4.89
C ALA A 477 -8.45 -0.06 -6.17
N HIS A 478 -8.15 1.24 -6.12
CA HIS A 478 -7.60 1.97 -7.26
C HIS A 478 -6.14 1.61 -7.58
N LEU A 479 -5.33 1.43 -6.54
CA LEU A 479 -3.89 1.23 -6.64
C LEU A 479 -3.50 -0.25 -6.74
N GLY A 480 -4.40 -1.17 -6.40
CA GLY A 480 -4.14 -2.61 -6.36
C GLY A 480 -3.14 -3.02 -5.27
N ALA A 481 -2.95 -2.18 -4.24
CA ALA A 481 -1.97 -2.38 -3.18
C ALA A 481 -2.46 -1.82 -1.84
N PRO A 482 -2.19 -2.50 -0.70
CA PRO A 482 -2.52 -1.98 0.62
C PRO A 482 -1.85 -0.64 0.94
N ILE A 483 -2.62 0.28 1.50
CA ILE A 483 -2.18 1.64 1.85
C ILE A 483 -1.92 1.71 3.35
N GLN A 484 -0.78 2.31 3.71
CA GLN A 484 -0.40 2.50 5.11
C GLN A 484 -0.28 3.97 5.49
N ASP A 485 0.24 4.80 4.60
CA ASP A 485 0.54 6.19 4.92
C ASP A 485 -0.49 7.15 4.36
N ALA A 486 -0.89 8.12 5.18
CA ALA A 486 -1.82 9.17 4.76
C ALA A 486 -1.45 10.54 5.35
N VAL A 487 -1.84 11.58 4.64
CA VAL A 487 -2.01 12.94 5.16
C VAL A 487 -3.52 13.18 5.30
N VAL A 488 -3.95 13.62 6.49
CA VAL A 488 -5.38 13.83 6.79
C VAL A 488 -5.62 15.30 7.07
N THR A 489 -6.71 15.85 6.54
CA THR A 489 -7.04 17.28 6.69
C THR A 489 -7.83 17.56 7.97
N VAL A 490 -7.69 18.78 8.48
CA VAL A 490 -8.51 19.35 9.57
C VAL A 490 -8.80 20.83 9.29
N PRO A 491 -9.89 21.38 9.82
CA PRO A 491 -10.13 22.82 9.79
C PRO A 491 -8.98 23.59 10.44
N ALA A 492 -8.62 24.75 9.89
CA ALA A 492 -7.50 25.53 10.40
C ALA A 492 -7.70 25.93 11.86
N TYR A 493 -8.95 26.23 12.24
CA TYR A 493 -9.33 26.63 13.59
C TYR A 493 -9.58 25.46 14.57
N PHE A 494 -9.26 24.22 14.20
CA PHE A 494 -9.29 23.10 15.15
C PHE A 494 -8.28 23.27 16.29
N ASN A 495 -8.76 23.02 17.51
CA ASN A 495 -7.91 23.01 18.70
C ASN A 495 -7.06 21.73 18.80
N ASP A 496 -6.13 21.72 19.77
CA ASP A 496 -5.24 20.59 20.06
C ASP A 496 -6.00 19.25 20.28
N SER A 497 -7.14 19.28 21.00
CA SER A 497 -7.92 18.06 21.29
C SER A 497 -8.56 17.47 20.03
N GLN A 498 -9.11 18.31 19.16
CA GLN A 498 -9.72 17.89 17.90
C GLN A 498 -8.67 17.36 16.92
N ARG A 499 -7.52 18.03 16.79
CA ARG A 499 -6.40 17.58 15.94
C ARG A 499 -5.90 16.20 16.34
N GLN A 500 -5.72 15.97 17.64
CA GLN A 500 -5.30 14.67 18.14
C GLN A 500 -6.37 13.60 17.92
N ALA A 501 -7.64 13.90 18.19
CA ALA A 501 -8.74 12.97 17.97
C ALA A 501 -8.87 12.55 16.49
N THR A 502 -8.67 13.48 15.54
CA THR A 502 -8.60 13.15 14.11
C THR A 502 -7.38 12.28 13.77
N LYS A 503 -6.22 12.55 14.37
CA LYS A 503 -5.03 11.70 14.22
C LYS A 503 -5.28 10.28 14.76
N ASP A 504 -5.90 10.17 15.92
CA ASP A 504 -6.25 8.90 16.56
C ASP A 504 -7.24 8.12 15.70
N ALA A 505 -8.23 8.79 15.09
CA ALA A 505 -9.13 8.16 14.10
C ALA A 505 -8.37 7.57 12.91
N GLY A 506 -7.31 8.23 12.44
CA GLY A 506 -6.41 7.68 11.42
C GLY A 506 -5.67 6.43 11.88
N VAL A 507 -5.16 6.43 13.11
CA VAL A 507 -4.51 5.25 13.70
C VAL A 507 -5.49 4.07 13.81
N ILE A 508 -6.72 4.32 14.29
CA ILE A 508 -7.78 3.31 14.39
C ILE A 508 -8.14 2.75 13.01
N ALA A 509 -8.09 3.57 11.95
CA ALA A 509 -8.31 3.12 10.56
C ALA A 509 -7.13 2.30 9.98
N GLY A 510 -6.07 2.07 10.75
CA GLY A 510 -4.85 1.41 10.30
C GLY A 510 -4.04 2.26 9.32
N LEU A 511 -4.05 3.59 9.49
CA LEU A 511 -3.23 4.53 8.76
C LEU A 511 -2.15 5.13 9.67
N ASN A 512 -0.92 5.18 9.17
CA ASN A 512 0.14 6.01 9.69
C ASN A 512 -0.05 7.45 9.17
N VAL A 513 -0.56 8.31 10.04
CA VAL A 513 -0.81 9.72 9.72
C VAL A 513 0.52 10.48 9.70
N LEU A 514 1.08 10.67 8.50
CA LEU A 514 2.35 11.38 8.27
C LEU A 514 2.27 12.84 8.67
N ARG A 515 1.10 13.47 8.42
CA ARG A 515 0.84 14.88 8.71
C ARG A 515 -0.66 15.11 8.88
N ILE A 516 -0.99 15.97 9.84
CA ILE A 516 -2.27 16.68 9.87
C ILE A 516 -2.07 18.02 9.17
N ILE A 517 -2.81 18.27 8.09
CA ILE A 517 -2.72 19.52 7.31
C ILE A 517 -4.01 20.34 7.48
N ASN A 518 -3.87 21.66 7.56
CA ASN A 518 -5.02 22.55 7.59
C ASN A 518 -5.72 22.59 6.22
N GLU A 519 -7.04 22.50 6.18
CA GLU A 519 -7.87 22.54 4.97
C GLU A 519 -7.54 23.72 4.03
N PRO A 520 -7.53 24.98 4.49
CA PRO A 520 -7.21 26.10 3.61
C PRO A 520 -5.74 26.09 3.14
N THR A 521 -4.83 25.52 3.94
CA THR A 521 -3.42 25.34 3.54
C THR A 521 -3.30 24.32 2.42
N ALA A 522 -4.02 23.20 2.50
CA ALA A 522 -4.10 22.21 1.43
C ALA A 522 -4.70 22.81 0.15
N ALA A 523 -5.79 23.57 0.27
CA ALA A 523 -6.37 24.24 -0.89
C ALA A 523 -5.43 25.28 -1.53
N ALA A 524 -4.61 25.96 -0.72
CA ALA A 524 -3.57 26.86 -1.24
C ALA A 524 -2.49 26.12 -2.03
N LEU A 525 -2.07 24.92 -1.59
CA LEU A 525 -1.16 24.06 -2.36
C LEU A 525 -1.79 23.70 -3.71
N ALA A 526 -3.05 23.27 -3.72
CA ALA A 526 -3.78 22.97 -4.95
C ALA A 526 -3.89 24.17 -5.90
N TYR A 527 -4.04 25.37 -5.35
CA TYR A 527 -4.06 26.62 -6.11
C TYR A 527 -2.69 26.99 -6.71
N GLY A 528 -1.62 26.86 -5.91
CA GLY A 528 -0.30 27.40 -6.25
C GLY A 528 0.52 26.52 -7.20
N LEU A 529 0.37 25.20 -7.13
CA LEU A 529 1.24 24.25 -7.85
C LEU A 529 1.07 24.24 -9.37
N ASP A 530 -0.14 24.42 -9.87
CA ASP A 530 -0.41 24.38 -11.31
C ASP A 530 -0.40 25.79 -11.95
N LYS A 531 -0.13 26.83 -11.16
CA LYS A 531 -0.02 28.19 -11.67
C LYS A 531 1.45 28.57 -11.76
N ASN A 532 1.89 28.96 -12.96
CA ASN A 532 3.17 29.66 -13.17
C ASN A 532 3.09 31.07 -12.55
N LEU A 533 2.96 31.14 -11.22
CA LEU A 533 2.91 32.36 -10.45
C LEU A 533 4.27 33.06 -10.57
N LYS A 534 4.24 34.38 -10.77
CA LYS A 534 5.45 35.20 -10.83
C LYS A 534 5.49 36.12 -9.62
N GLY A 535 6.61 36.09 -8.90
CA GLY A 535 6.82 36.84 -7.67
C GLY A 535 5.86 36.46 -6.54
N GLU A 536 5.96 37.26 -5.47
CA GLU A 536 5.19 37.10 -4.24
C GLU A 536 3.72 37.51 -4.43
N ARG A 537 2.78 36.62 -4.08
CA ARG A 537 1.34 36.89 -4.12
C ARG A 537 0.68 36.55 -2.79
N ASN A 538 0.00 37.54 -2.22
CA ASN A 538 -0.92 37.31 -1.10
C ASN A 538 -2.26 36.78 -1.59
N VAL A 539 -2.68 35.64 -1.09
CA VAL A 539 -3.92 34.94 -1.47
C VAL A 539 -4.77 34.74 -0.23
N LEU A 540 -6.06 35.05 -0.34
CA LEU A 540 -7.05 34.70 0.68
C LEU A 540 -7.76 33.42 0.25
N ILE A 541 -7.72 32.41 1.10
CA ILE A 541 -8.53 31.19 0.97
C ILE A 541 -9.78 31.37 1.82
N PHE A 542 -10.94 31.23 1.19
CA PHE A 542 -12.26 31.34 1.82
C PHE A 542 -12.96 29.98 1.71
N ASP A 543 -12.96 29.23 2.81
CA ASP A 543 -13.44 27.84 2.84
C ASP A 543 -14.73 27.72 3.66
N VAL A 544 -15.87 27.55 2.97
CA VAL A 544 -17.17 27.30 3.62
C VAL A 544 -17.64 25.89 3.26
N GLY A 545 -17.42 24.97 4.20
CA GLY A 545 -17.80 23.58 4.06
C GLY A 545 -19.26 23.30 4.44
N GLY A 546 -19.52 22.03 4.77
CA GLY A 546 -20.80 21.58 5.31
C GLY A 546 -21.00 21.91 6.78
N GLY A 547 -19.91 21.92 7.57
CA GLY A 547 -19.98 22.11 9.01
C GLY A 547 -19.09 23.22 9.59
N THR A 548 -18.08 23.64 8.85
CA THR A 548 -17.00 24.53 9.30
C THR A 548 -16.76 25.66 8.28
N PHE A 549 -16.28 26.79 8.79
CA PHE A 549 -15.88 27.94 8.00
C PHE A 549 -14.47 28.37 8.41
N ASP A 550 -13.54 28.40 7.46
CA ASP A 550 -12.18 28.87 7.67
C ASP A 550 -11.79 29.95 6.65
N VAL A 551 -10.96 30.89 7.11
CA VAL A 551 -10.31 31.91 6.30
C VAL A 551 -8.83 31.91 6.62
N SER A 552 -8.00 31.77 5.60
CA SER A 552 -6.55 31.91 5.74
C SER A 552 -5.99 32.87 4.71
N ILE A 553 -5.07 33.72 5.14
CA ILE A 553 -4.28 34.58 4.26
C ILE A 553 -2.90 33.97 4.16
N LEU A 554 -2.48 33.67 2.94
CA LEU A 554 -1.18 33.10 2.64
C LEU A 554 -0.40 34.02 1.72
N THR A 555 0.91 34.01 1.89
CA THR A 555 1.86 34.53 0.91
C THR A 555 2.44 33.35 0.15
N ILE A 556 2.31 33.37 -1.18
CA ILE A 556 2.82 32.34 -2.08
C ILE A 556 3.90 32.98 -2.95
N ASP A 557 5.13 32.45 -2.88
CA ASP A 557 6.26 32.93 -3.67
C ASP A 557 6.65 31.91 -4.75
N GLU A 558 6.36 32.26 -6.00
CA GLU A 558 6.64 31.46 -7.21
C GLU A 558 6.21 29.97 -7.13
N GLY A 559 5.23 29.64 -6.29
CA GLY A 559 4.78 28.27 -6.06
C GLY A 559 5.76 27.39 -5.27
N SER A 560 6.86 27.95 -4.77
CA SER A 560 7.87 27.26 -3.96
C SER A 560 7.64 27.43 -2.47
N LEU A 561 7.33 28.64 -2.00
CA LEU A 561 7.06 28.92 -0.59
C LEU A 561 5.58 29.24 -0.37
N PHE A 562 4.94 28.52 0.56
CA PHE A 562 3.60 28.78 1.04
C PHE A 562 3.66 29.14 2.53
N GLU A 563 3.48 30.42 2.84
CA GLU A 563 3.51 30.91 4.22
C GLU A 563 2.14 31.42 4.65
N VAL A 564 1.54 30.78 5.66
CA VAL A 564 0.33 31.28 6.29
C VAL A 564 0.68 32.51 7.14
N LYS A 565 0.02 33.63 6.86
CA LYS A 565 0.20 34.90 7.60
C LYS A 565 -0.79 35.03 8.75
N ALA A 566 -2.04 34.63 8.51
CA ALA A 566 -3.08 34.60 9.53
C ALA A 566 -4.17 33.61 9.17
N THR A 567 -4.82 33.06 10.18
CA THR A 567 -6.02 32.23 10.04
C THR A 567 -7.09 32.62 11.06
N ALA A 568 -8.35 32.50 10.66
CA ALA A 568 -9.52 32.70 11.50
C ALA A 568 -10.68 31.83 10.97
N GLY A 569 -11.69 31.57 11.78
CA GLY A 569 -12.83 30.76 11.35
C GLY A 569 -13.90 30.58 12.40
N ASP A 570 -14.92 29.80 12.05
CA ASP A 570 -15.91 29.24 12.97
C ASP A 570 -16.09 27.74 12.69
N THR A 571 -15.80 26.93 13.70
CA THR A 571 -15.89 25.46 13.61
C THR A 571 -17.33 24.92 13.64
N HIS A 572 -18.35 25.78 13.71
CA HIS A 572 -19.77 25.39 13.63
C HIS A 572 -20.60 26.37 12.78
N LEU A 573 -20.07 26.74 11.62
CA LEU A 573 -20.79 27.48 10.61
C LEU A 573 -20.58 26.81 9.26
N GLY A 574 -21.65 26.34 8.62
CA GLY A 574 -21.57 25.71 7.32
C GLY A 574 -22.92 25.41 6.67
N GLY A 575 -22.86 24.57 5.64
CA GLY A 575 -24.01 24.14 4.84
C GLY A 575 -25.18 23.54 5.63
N GLU A 576 -24.90 22.79 6.70
CA GLU A 576 -25.92 22.17 7.56
C GLU A 576 -26.73 23.21 8.34
N ASP A 577 -26.12 24.34 8.72
CA ASP A 577 -26.81 25.41 9.42
C ASP A 577 -27.79 26.12 8.47
N PHE A 578 -27.42 26.24 7.19
CA PHE A 578 -28.32 26.75 6.16
C PHE A 578 -29.47 25.78 5.89
N ASP A 579 -29.20 24.48 5.88
CA ASP A 579 -30.24 23.45 5.76
C ASP A 579 -31.19 23.48 6.97
N ASN A 580 -30.68 23.68 8.18
CA ASN A 580 -31.48 23.84 9.39
C ASN A 580 -32.46 25.02 9.28
N ARG A 581 -32.05 26.16 8.72
CA ARG A 581 -32.95 27.31 8.47
C ARG A 581 -34.07 26.94 7.49
N MET A 582 -33.74 26.22 6.42
CA MET A 582 -34.73 25.76 5.44
C MET A 582 -35.69 24.73 6.03
N VAL A 583 -35.18 23.75 6.78
CA VAL A 583 -36.02 22.74 7.46
C VAL A 583 -36.97 23.42 8.44
N ASN A 584 -36.48 24.33 9.29
CA ASN A 584 -37.34 25.04 10.24
C ASN A 584 -38.43 25.85 9.53
N HIS A 585 -38.09 26.51 8.42
CA HIS A 585 -39.07 27.23 7.60
C HIS A 585 -40.16 26.30 7.06
N PHE A 586 -39.78 25.15 6.49
CA PHE A 586 -40.74 24.20 5.92
C PHE A 586 -41.55 23.44 6.98
N VAL A 587 -40.97 23.17 8.16
CA VAL A 587 -41.72 22.61 9.31
C VAL A 587 -42.82 23.57 9.75
N GLU A 588 -42.51 24.86 9.90
CA GLU A 588 -43.51 25.87 10.25
C GLU A 588 -44.55 26.07 9.15
N GLU A 589 -44.13 25.99 7.88
CA GLU A 589 -45.06 26.04 6.76
C GLU A 589 -46.01 24.83 6.74
N PHE A 590 -45.51 23.62 6.93
CA PHE A 590 -46.31 22.40 7.01
C PHE A 590 -47.32 22.50 8.17
N LYS A 591 -46.86 22.95 9.34
CA LYS A 591 -47.72 23.21 10.51
C LYS A 591 -48.78 24.25 10.23
N ARG A 592 -48.45 25.33 9.52
CA ARG A 592 -49.42 26.37 9.14
C ARG A 592 -50.48 25.84 8.17
N LYS A 593 -50.06 25.10 7.13
CA LYS A 593 -50.91 24.55 6.05
C LYS A 593 -51.81 23.42 6.53
N PHE A 594 -51.27 22.47 7.29
CA PHE A 594 -51.95 21.22 7.62
C PHE A 594 -52.29 21.06 9.11
N LYS A 595 -51.92 22.03 9.95
CA LYS A 595 -52.15 22.02 11.42
C LYS A 595 -51.54 20.82 12.16
N LYS A 596 -50.53 20.18 11.57
CA LYS A 596 -49.77 19.05 12.14
C LYS A 596 -48.29 19.43 12.30
N ASP A 597 -47.67 19.00 13.39
CA ASP A 597 -46.25 19.26 13.67
C ASP A 597 -45.44 17.98 13.44
N ILE A 598 -44.50 18.02 12.49
CA ILE A 598 -43.71 16.85 12.10
C ILE A 598 -42.46 16.65 12.96
N ARG A 599 -42.16 17.56 13.90
CA ARG A 599 -40.93 17.53 14.70
C ARG A 599 -40.74 16.23 15.50
N GLY A 600 -41.83 15.58 15.87
CA GLY A 600 -41.80 14.31 16.60
C GLY A 600 -41.52 13.08 15.72
N ASN A 601 -41.33 13.24 14.40
CA ASN A 601 -41.13 12.13 13.48
C ASN A 601 -39.78 12.27 12.75
N SER A 602 -38.77 11.53 13.23
CA SER A 602 -37.40 11.53 12.68
C SER A 602 -37.37 11.22 11.18
N ARG A 603 -38.20 10.29 10.71
CA ARG A 603 -38.29 9.91 9.29
C ARG A 603 -38.81 11.07 8.44
N ALA A 604 -39.88 11.73 8.87
CA ALA A 604 -40.45 12.88 8.17
C ALA A 604 -39.43 14.04 8.12
N LEU A 605 -38.81 14.38 9.26
CA LEU A 605 -37.78 15.40 9.32
C LEU A 605 -36.57 15.09 8.42
N ARG A 606 -36.12 13.83 8.38
CA ARG A 606 -34.99 13.45 7.53
C ARG A 606 -35.33 13.56 6.05
N ARG A 607 -36.51 13.11 5.63
CA ARG A 607 -36.98 13.28 4.24
C ARG A 607 -37.07 14.76 3.85
N LEU A 608 -37.60 15.59 4.76
CA LEU A 608 -37.66 17.04 4.55
C LEU A 608 -36.28 17.68 4.46
N ARG A 609 -35.33 17.28 5.31
CA ARG A 609 -33.94 17.75 5.26
C ARG A 609 -33.27 17.42 3.94
N THR A 610 -33.39 16.18 3.47
CA THR A 610 -32.85 15.78 2.16
C THR A 610 -33.43 16.63 1.02
N ALA A 611 -34.73 16.92 1.05
CA ALA A 611 -35.36 17.79 0.06
C ALA A 611 -34.93 19.26 0.21
N ALA A 612 -34.73 19.75 1.44
CA ALA A 612 -34.25 21.10 1.71
C ALA A 612 -32.81 21.29 1.23
N GLU A 613 -31.91 20.34 1.47
CA GLU A 613 -30.53 20.34 0.94
C GLU A 613 -30.56 20.38 -0.60
N LYS A 614 -31.40 19.54 -1.23
CA LYS A 614 -31.58 19.54 -2.69
C LYS A 614 -32.05 20.90 -3.20
N ALA A 615 -33.06 21.49 -2.56
CA ALA A 615 -33.56 22.82 -2.90
C ALA A 615 -32.48 23.90 -2.72
N LYS A 616 -31.70 23.87 -1.63
CA LYS A 616 -30.55 24.77 -1.42
C LYS A 616 -29.57 24.71 -2.59
N ARG A 617 -29.20 23.50 -3.02
CA ARG A 617 -28.27 23.30 -4.15
C ARG A 617 -28.86 23.83 -5.46
N THR A 618 -30.14 23.60 -5.72
CA THR A 618 -30.85 24.17 -6.88
C THR A 618 -30.88 25.70 -6.85
N LEU A 619 -31.07 26.31 -5.67
CA LEU A 619 -31.11 27.78 -5.52
C LEU A 619 -29.76 28.46 -5.76
N SER A 620 -28.64 27.73 -5.68
CA SER A 620 -27.31 28.26 -6.02
C SER A 620 -27.17 28.65 -7.49
N SER A 621 -27.99 28.09 -8.39
CA SER A 621 -28.03 28.43 -9.83
C SER A 621 -29.39 28.95 -10.29
N GLY A 622 -30.49 28.41 -9.76
CA GLY A 622 -31.87 28.79 -10.06
C GLY A 622 -32.44 29.91 -9.17
N LYS A 623 -33.46 30.61 -9.65
CA LYS A 623 -34.16 31.69 -8.90
C LYS A 623 -35.22 31.14 -7.93
N GLU A 624 -35.69 29.92 -8.16
CA GLU A 624 -36.71 29.23 -7.40
C GLU A 624 -36.41 27.73 -7.40
N ALA A 625 -36.85 27.00 -6.38
CA ALA A 625 -36.77 25.55 -6.29
C ALA A 625 -38.11 25.00 -5.75
N SER A 626 -38.55 23.85 -6.25
CA SER A 626 -39.68 23.12 -5.69
C SER A 626 -39.20 22.10 -4.64
N VAL A 627 -40.03 21.90 -3.62
CA VAL A 627 -39.88 20.88 -2.58
C VAL A 627 -41.14 20.04 -2.63
N GLU A 628 -40.96 18.78 -3.01
CA GLU A 628 -42.04 17.85 -3.31
C GLU A 628 -41.74 16.53 -2.59
N ILE A 629 -42.61 16.17 -1.65
CA ILE A 629 -42.44 14.97 -0.84
C ILE A 629 -43.80 14.31 -0.61
N ASP A 630 -44.01 13.17 -1.26
CA ASP A 630 -45.24 12.39 -1.12
C ASP A 630 -45.34 11.77 0.27
N ALA A 631 -46.54 11.76 0.84
CA ALA A 631 -46.85 11.21 2.16
C ALA A 631 -45.78 11.57 3.23
N LEU A 632 -45.44 12.86 3.34
CA LEU A 632 -44.40 13.33 4.27
C LEU A 632 -44.74 12.96 5.71
N TYR A 633 -46.01 13.18 6.12
CA TYR A 633 -46.48 12.90 7.47
C TYR A 633 -47.98 12.57 7.47
N ASP A 634 -48.38 11.47 8.12
CA ASP A 634 -49.77 10.98 8.18
C ASP A 634 -50.48 10.88 6.81
N GLY A 635 -49.75 10.44 5.77
CA GLY A 635 -50.28 10.32 4.40
C GLY A 635 -50.52 11.65 3.69
N ILE A 636 -50.08 12.79 4.27
CA ILE A 636 -50.20 14.11 3.67
C ILE A 636 -48.97 14.39 2.82
N ASP A 637 -49.19 14.72 1.55
CA ASP A 637 -48.15 15.18 0.65
C ASP A 637 -47.73 16.61 0.98
N PHE A 638 -46.44 16.91 0.81
CA PHE A 638 -45.91 18.25 0.97
C PHE A 638 -45.35 18.78 -0.34
N TYR A 639 -46.10 19.69 -0.96
CA TYR A 639 -45.67 20.44 -2.13
C TYR A 639 -45.54 21.93 -1.78
N THR A 640 -44.36 22.48 -1.98
CA THR A 640 -44.11 23.91 -1.84
C THR A 640 -42.99 24.39 -2.78
N LYS A 641 -42.85 25.70 -2.90
CA LYS A 641 -41.76 26.34 -3.64
C LYS A 641 -41.08 27.36 -2.75
N ILE A 642 -39.79 27.55 -2.95
CA ILE A 642 -38.99 28.57 -2.27
C ILE A 642 -38.19 29.35 -3.31
N SER A 643 -38.19 30.68 -3.19
CA SER A 643 -37.36 31.55 -4.01
C SER A 643 -35.97 31.71 -3.41
N ARG A 644 -34.98 32.03 -4.26
CA ARG A 644 -33.62 32.35 -3.81
C ARG A 644 -33.63 33.52 -2.82
N ALA A 645 -34.42 34.56 -3.10
CA ALA A 645 -34.54 35.72 -2.21
C ALA A 645 -35.02 35.32 -0.81
N ARG A 646 -35.98 34.38 -0.71
CA ARG A 646 -36.47 33.90 0.59
C ARG A 646 -35.40 33.08 1.32
N PHE A 647 -34.69 32.20 0.61
CA PHE A 647 -33.56 31.47 1.19
C PHE A 647 -32.47 32.42 1.71
N GLU A 648 -32.11 33.42 0.91
CA GLU A 648 -31.12 34.44 1.28
C GLU A 648 -31.54 35.24 2.51
N GLU A 649 -32.82 35.59 2.63
CA GLU A 649 -33.38 36.25 3.81
C GLU A 649 -33.28 35.37 5.07
N LEU A 650 -33.62 34.09 4.96
CA LEU A 650 -33.59 33.13 6.08
C LEU A 650 -32.19 32.88 6.64
N CYS A 651 -31.16 33.05 5.81
CA CYS A 651 -29.76 32.77 6.13
C CYS A 651 -28.89 34.04 6.17
N TYR A 652 -29.47 35.24 6.04
CA TYR A 652 -28.72 36.47 5.82
C TYR A 652 -27.73 36.79 6.96
N ASP A 653 -28.14 36.55 8.20
CA ASP A 653 -27.31 36.70 9.39
C ASP A 653 -26.08 35.77 9.34
N LEU A 654 -26.27 34.50 8.98
CA LEU A 654 -25.20 33.53 8.86
C LEU A 654 -24.25 33.87 7.70
N PHE A 655 -24.78 34.28 6.55
CA PHE A 655 -23.98 34.69 5.41
C PHE A 655 -23.14 35.94 5.72
N ARG A 656 -23.74 36.94 6.39
CA ARG A 656 -23.03 38.14 6.81
C ARG A 656 -21.96 37.83 7.87
N GLY A 657 -22.23 36.88 8.75
CA GLY A 657 -21.29 36.39 9.76
C GLY A 657 -19.96 35.90 9.17
N THR A 658 -19.97 35.38 7.94
CA THR A 658 -18.74 34.93 7.26
C THR A 658 -17.72 36.06 7.01
N LEU A 659 -18.14 37.33 7.02
CA LEU A 659 -17.23 38.47 6.79
C LEU A 659 -16.40 38.84 8.02
N GLU A 660 -16.82 38.46 9.23
CA GLU A 660 -16.09 38.79 10.46
C GLU A 660 -14.74 38.05 10.55
N PRO A 661 -14.66 36.72 10.31
CA PRO A 661 -13.37 36.04 10.21
C PRO A 661 -12.45 36.59 9.12
N VAL A 662 -13.01 37.05 7.98
CA VAL A 662 -12.22 37.73 6.93
C VAL A 662 -11.59 39.02 7.44
N GLN A 663 -12.34 39.83 8.18
CA GLN A 663 -11.82 41.07 8.80
C GLN A 663 -10.72 40.75 9.82
N LYS A 664 -10.94 39.75 10.66
CA LYS A 664 -9.98 39.31 11.67
C LYS A 664 -8.68 38.81 11.04
N ALA A 665 -8.76 37.97 10.01
CA ALA A 665 -7.58 37.46 9.31
C ALA A 665 -6.77 38.59 8.66
N LEU A 666 -7.43 39.57 8.02
CA LEU A 666 -6.74 40.74 7.44
C LEU A 666 -6.03 41.57 8.50
N ALA A 667 -6.70 41.84 9.63
CA ALA A 667 -6.12 42.58 10.75
C ALA A 667 -4.90 41.86 11.35
N ASP A 668 -4.99 40.54 11.53
CA ASP A 668 -3.91 39.72 12.07
C ASP A 668 -2.72 39.62 11.10
N ALA A 669 -2.99 39.48 9.80
CA ALA A 669 -1.96 39.53 8.77
C ALA A 669 -1.35 40.93 8.59
N LYS A 670 -1.95 41.96 9.20
CA LYS A 670 -1.61 43.39 9.03
C LYS A 670 -1.64 43.80 7.54
N MET A 671 -2.67 43.34 6.84
CA MET A 671 -2.87 43.57 5.42
C MET A 671 -4.17 44.29 5.14
N ASP A 672 -4.12 45.27 4.25
CA ASP A 672 -5.29 45.91 3.68
C ASP A 672 -5.89 45.07 2.55
N LYS A 673 -7.19 45.25 2.30
CA LYS A 673 -7.94 44.54 1.23
C LYS A 673 -7.28 44.65 -0.16
N GLY A 674 -6.61 45.78 -0.43
CA GLY A 674 -5.93 46.05 -1.69
C GLY A 674 -4.69 45.18 -1.91
N GLN A 675 -4.09 44.65 -0.85
CA GLN A 675 -2.87 43.83 -0.90
C GLN A 675 -3.14 42.35 -1.19
N ILE A 676 -4.41 41.91 -1.08
CA ILE A 676 -4.82 40.56 -1.47
C ILE A 676 -4.88 40.49 -2.99
N HIS A 677 -4.14 39.58 -3.62
CA HIS A 677 -4.10 39.46 -5.08
C HIS A 677 -5.25 38.59 -5.59
N ASP A 678 -5.47 37.45 -4.93
CA ASP A 678 -6.48 36.47 -5.31
C ASP A 678 -7.34 36.10 -4.09
N VAL A 679 -8.64 35.89 -4.33
CA VAL A 679 -9.60 35.36 -3.34
C VAL A 679 -10.11 34.02 -3.88
N VAL A 680 -9.68 32.93 -3.27
CA VAL A 680 -9.94 31.55 -3.73
C VAL A 680 -11.05 30.95 -2.90
N LEU A 681 -12.04 30.35 -3.56
CA LEU A 681 -13.20 29.72 -2.91
C LEU A 681 -13.00 28.21 -2.77
N VAL A 682 -13.27 27.69 -1.57
CA VAL A 682 -13.16 26.27 -1.22
C VAL A 682 -14.42 25.86 -0.46
N GLY A 683 -14.83 24.60 -0.57
CA GLY A 683 -16.02 24.08 0.11
C GLY A 683 -17.31 24.35 -0.64
N GLY A 684 -18.19 23.35 -0.68
CA GLY A 684 -19.40 23.36 -1.52
C GLY A 684 -20.39 24.49 -1.22
N SER A 685 -20.39 25.05 -0.01
CA SER A 685 -21.29 26.15 0.36
C SER A 685 -20.88 27.48 -0.28
N THR A 686 -19.64 27.63 -0.75
CA THR A 686 -19.20 28.82 -1.50
C THR A 686 -19.87 28.96 -2.86
N ARG A 687 -20.59 27.93 -3.34
CA ARG A 687 -21.40 27.98 -4.56
C ARG A 687 -22.67 28.85 -4.39
N ILE A 688 -23.03 29.20 -3.16
CA ILE A 688 -24.18 30.08 -2.88
C ILE A 688 -23.88 31.49 -3.42
N SER A 689 -24.70 31.97 -4.35
CA SER A 689 -24.48 33.26 -5.02
C SER A 689 -24.38 34.44 -4.04
N LYS A 690 -25.15 34.41 -2.94
CA LYS A 690 -25.12 35.49 -1.95
C LYS A 690 -23.80 35.58 -1.19
N ILE A 691 -23.19 34.45 -0.86
CA ILE A 691 -21.87 34.41 -0.21
C ILE A 691 -20.81 35.02 -1.14
N GLN A 692 -20.83 34.64 -2.42
CA GLN A 692 -19.92 35.20 -3.43
C GLN A 692 -20.10 36.71 -3.60
N SER A 693 -21.36 37.17 -3.71
CA SER A 693 -21.67 38.60 -3.83
C SER A 693 -21.18 39.39 -2.60
N LEU A 694 -21.46 38.91 -1.38
CA LEU A 694 -20.99 39.58 -0.16
C LEU A 694 -19.46 39.69 -0.11
N LEU A 695 -18.77 38.64 -0.54
CA LEU A 695 -17.30 38.62 -0.56
C LEU A 695 -16.73 39.56 -1.64
N GLN A 696 -17.33 39.57 -2.84
CA GLN A 696 -16.96 40.51 -3.92
C GLN A 696 -17.16 41.96 -3.48
N ASP A 697 -18.33 42.27 -2.92
CA ASP A 697 -18.65 43.61 -2.40
C ASP A 697 -17.65 44.02 -1.32
N TYR A 698 -17.32 43.10 -0.41
CA TYR A 698 -16.33 43.33 0.65
C TYR A 698 -14.94 43.66 0.09
N PHE A 699 -14.54 43.03 -1.03
CA PHE A 699 -13.30 43.30 -1.75
C PHE A 699 -13.44 44.31 -2.90
N CYS A 700 -14.43 45.21 -2.81
CA CYS A 700 -14.64 46.33 -3.75
C CYS A 700 -14.81 45.89 -5.22
N GLY A 701 -15.54 44.80 -5.44
CA GLY A 701 -15.82 44.26 -6.79
C GLY A 701 -14.70 43.40 -7.37
N LYS A 702 -13.69 43.03 -6.58
CA LYS A 702 -12.61 42.13 -7.04
C LYS A 702 -13.20 40.79 -7.52
N PRO A 703 -12.81 40.29 -8.71
CA PRO A 703 -13.21 38.98 -9.19
C PRO A 703 -12.76 37.87 -8.23
N LEU A 704 -13.64 36.91 -7.95
CA LEU A 704 -13.30 35.72 -7.16
C LEU A 704 -12.62 34.69 -8.06
N ASN A 705 -11.66 33.97 -7.51
CA ASN A 705 -10.91 32.95 -8.22
C ASN A 705 -11.60 31.59 -8.12
N LEU A 706 -12.10 31.12 -9.27
CA LEU A 706 -12.85 29.86 -9.41
C LEU A 706 -12.03 28.80 -10.18
N SER A 707 -10.70 28.93 -10.24
CA SER A 707 -9.86 28.05 -11.07
C SER A 707 -9.67 26.65 -10.49
N ILE A 708 -9.98 26.44 -9.21
CA ILE A 708 -9.88 25.14 -8.54
C ILE A 708 -11.27 24.60 -8.23
N ASN A 709 -11.40 23.27 -8.21
CA ASN A 709 -12.66 22.63 -7.82
C ASN A 709 -12.83 22.73 -6.29
N PRO A 710 -13.87 23.42 -5.77
CA PRO A 710 -14.03 23.65 -4.34
C PRO A 710 -14.27 22.35 -3.53
N ASP A 711 -14.71 21.27 -4.17
CA ASP A 711 -15.01 19.98 -3.51
C ASP A 711 -13.80 19.01 -3.51
N GLU A 712 -12.75 19.30 -4.29
CA GLU A 712 -11.60 18.40 -4.49
C GLU A 712 -10.26 19.05 -4.08
N ALA A 713 -10.19 20.39 -4.00
CA ALA A 713 -8.96 21.15 -3.77
C ALA A 713 -8.23 20.77 -2.47
N VAL A 714 -8.98 20.49 -1.41
CA VAL A 714 -8.42 20.11 -0.10
C VAL A 714 -7.73 18.74 -0.19
N ALA A 715 -8.41 17.73 -0.73
CA ALA A 715 -7.81 16.40 -0.96
C ALA A 715 -6.64 16.48 -1.95
N TYR A 716 -6.72 17.38 -2.93
CA TYR A 716 -5.65 17.61 -3.89
C TYR A 716 -4.37 18.06 -3.18
N GLY A 717 -4.45 19.12 -2.36
CA GLY A 717 -3.31 19.62 -1.60
C GLY A 717 -2.79 18.64 -0.56
N ALA A 718 -3.67 17.87 0.07
CA ALA A 718 -3.27 16.80 0.99
C ALA A 718 -2.46 15.72 0.26
N ALA A 719 -2.83 15.36 -0.97
CA ALA A 719 -2.11 14.37 -1.78
C ALA A 719 -0.73 14.87 -2.23
N VAL A 720 -0.61 16.17 -2.56
CA VAL A 720 0.70 16.81 -2.79
C VAL A 720 1.56 16.69 -1.53
N GLN A 721 1.02 17.07 -0.37
CA GLN A 721 1.77 17.00 0.89
C GLN A 721 2.20 15.57 1.21
N ALA A 722 1.34 14.58 0.93
CA ALA A 722 1.64 13.17 1.10
C ALA A 722 2.80 12.71 0.19
N ALA A 723 2.86 13.21 -1.05
CA ALA A 723 3.94 12.94 -1.99
C ALA A 723 5.28 13.53 -1.51
N ILE A 724 5.28 14.80 -1.08
CA ILE A 724 6.46 15.49 -0.54
C ILE A 724 7.02 14.70 0.65
N LEU A 725 6.16 14.31 1.60
CA LEU A 725 6.57 13.56 2.79
C LEU A 725 6.99 12.12 2.50
N SER A 726 6.57 11.57 1.36
CA SER A 726 6.99 10.24 0.89
C SER A 726 8.33 10.27 0.15
N GLY A 727 8.90 11.45 -0.07
CA GLY A 727 10.17 11.64 -0.77
C GLY A 727 10.08 11.55 -2.30
N ASP A 728 8.92 11.90 -2.88
CA ASP A 728 8.79 12.01 -4.33
C ASP A 728 9.64 13.17 -4.85
N THR A 729 10.47 12.90 -5.87
CA THR A 729 11.45 13.84 -6.43
C THR A 729 10.98 14.47 -7.74
N SER A 730 9.68 14.50 -8.01
CA SER A 730 9.14 15.17 -9.19
C SER A 730 9.49 16.68 -9.16
N GLU A 731 9.96 17.23 -10.28
CA GLU A 731 10.38 18.64 -10.41
C GLU A 731 9.34 19.64 -9.87
N LYS A 732 8.04 19.31 -9.97
CA LYS A 732 6.94 20.16 -9.51
C LYS A 732 6.84 20.35 -7.99
N ILE A 733 7.34 19.40 -7.19
CA ILE A 733 7.10 19.38 -5.73
C ILE A 733 8.37 19.33 -4.89
N GLN A 734 9.53 19.13 -5.51
CA GLN A 734 10.82 19.05 -4.82
C GLN A 734 11.13 20.29 -3.97
N ASP A 735 10.81 21.48 -4.48
CA ASP A 735 11.18 22.76 -3.85
C ASP A 735 10.03 23.40 -3.05
N VAL A 736 8.94 22.65 -2.80
CA VAL A 736 7.77 23.16 -2.08
C VAL A 736 8.02 23.18 -0.58
N LEU A 737 8.08 24.36 0.00
CA LEU A 737 8.17 24.62 1.44
C LEU A 737 6.84 25.17 1.97
N LEU A 738 6.28 24.48 2.95
CA LEU A 738 5.07 24.89 3.65
C LEU A 738 5.40 25.38 5.06
N VAL A 739 4.98 26.61 5.38
CA VAL A 739 5.07 27.23 6.71
C VAL A 739 3.66 27.58 7.19
N ASP A 740 3.17 26.81 8.15
CA ASP A 740 1.85 27.03 8.77
C ASP A 740 1.99 27.77 10.11
N VAL A 741 0.86 28.06 10.78
CA VAL A 741 0.82 28.84 12.02
C VAL A 741 -0.09 28.24 13.10
N ALA A 742 0.10 28.69 14.35
CA ALA A 742 -0.79 28.41 15.48
C ALA A 742 -2.16 29.11 15.30
N PRO A 743 -3.31 28.43 15.36
CA PRO A 743 -4.61 29.10 15.21
C PRO A 743 -5.04 29.91 16.45
N LEU A 744 -4.56 29.53 17.63
CA LEU A 744 -4.93 30.11 18.92
C LEU A 744 -3.68 30.35 19.78
N SER A 745 -3.71 31.38 20.62
CA SER A 745 -2.65 31.62 21.60
C SER A 745 -2.66 30.52 22.67
N LEU A 746 -1.46 30.06 23.04
CA LEU A 746 -1.21 29.04 24.05
C LEU A 746 -0.43 29.65 25.22
N GLY A 747 -0.79 29.29 26.44
CA GLY A 747 -0.21 29.91 27.62
C GLY A 747 -0.63 29.24 28.91
N ILE A 748 -0.34 29.90 30.03
CA ILE A 748 -0.61 29.37 31.36
C ILE A 748 -1.40 30.34 32.23
N GLU A 749 -2.08 29.79 33.23
CA GLU A 749 -2.65 30.59 34.30
C GLU A 749 -1.57 31.19 35.19
N THR A 750 -1.72 32.48 35.46
CA THR A 750 -0.91 33.24 36.42
C THR A 750 -1.78 33.82 37.53
N VAL A 751 -1.15 34.43 38.55
CA VAL A 751 -1.85 34.98 39.71
C VAL A 751 -3.03 35.86 39.29
N GLY A 752 -4.20 35.60 39.88
CA GLY A 752 -5.43 36.32 39.58
C GLY A 752 -6.30 35.70 38.48
N GLY A 753 -5.98 34.48 38.01
CA GLY A 753 -6.74 33.81 36.95
C GLY A 753 -6.51 34.42 35.56
N VAL A 754 -5.37 35.09 35.38
CA VAL A 754 -5.01 35.79 34.15
C VAL A 754 -4.20 34.86 33.26
N MET A 755 -4.55 34.85 31.97
CA MET A 755 -3.83 34.11 30.95
C MET A 755 -2.54 34.83 30.55
N THR A 756 -1.40 34.19 30.80
CA THR A 756 -0.11 34.64 30.24
C THR A 756 0.21 33.81 29.01
N LYS A 757 0.18 34.47 27.85
CA LYS A 757 0.44 33.84 26.54
C LYS A 757 1.94 33.60 26.36
N ILE A 758 2.29 32.38 25.95
CA ILE A 758 3.68 31.95 25.67
C ILE A 758 3.88 31.76 24.17
N ILE A 759 2.93 31.15 23.47
CA ILE A 759 2.90 31.13 22.01
C ILE A 759 1.70 31.97 21.59
N GLU A 760 1.93 33.01 20.80
CA GLU A 760 0.84 33.82 20.26
C GLU A 760 0.16 33.12 19.08
N ARG A 761 -1.13 33.40 18.87
CA ARG A 761 -1.82 33.03 17.63
C ARG A 761 -1.07 33.57 16.42
N ASN A 762 -1.17 32.84 15.32
CA ASN A 762 -0.44 33.06 14.07
C ASN A 762 1.09 32.96 14.19
N ALA A 763 1.64 32.45 15.30
CA ALA A 763 3.07 32.09 15.37
C ALA A 763 3.38 30.91 14.43
N ARG A 764 4.47 31.01 13.67
CA ARG A 764 4.91 29.97 12.73
C ARG A 764 5.16 28.63 13.44
N ILE A 765 4.76 27.53 12.82
CA ILE A 765 5.02 26.16 13.32
C ILE A 765 5.91 25.36 12.37
N PRO A 766 6.77 24.46 12.88
CA PRO A 766 6.99 24.15 14.30
C PRO A 766 7.73 25.27 15.06
N CYS A 767 7.45 25.44 16.35
CA CYS A 767 8.12 26.43 17.20
C CYS A 767 8.39 25.94 18.62
N LYS A 768 9.35 26.57 19.28
CA LYS A 768 9.68 26.37 20.69
C LYS A 768 9.83 27.72 21.38
N GLN A 769 9.07 27.96 22.43
CA GLN A 769 9.18 29.14 23.28
C GLN A 769 9.34 28.75 24.74
N THR A 770 10.18 29.49 25.47
CA THR A 770 10.44 29.25 26.90
C THR A 770 10.25 30.56 27.65
N GLN A 771 9.50 30.52 28.74
CA GLN A 771 9.30 31.64 29.63
C GLN A 771 9.55 31.23 31.08
N THR A 772 10.27 32.07 31.81
CA THR A 772 10.63 31.81 33.21
C THR A 772 9.57 32.40 34.15
N PHE A 773 9.09 31.57 35.08
CA PHE A 773 8.17 31.92 36.15
C PHE A 773 8.81 31.68 37.53
N SER A 774 8.14 32.09 38.59
CA SER A 774 8.61 31.89 39.98
C SER A 774 7.46 31.50 40.91
N THR A 775 7.80 31.09 42.14
CA THR A 775 6.81 30.74 43.17
C THR A 775 6.06 31.96 43.66
N CYS A 776 4.80 31.75 44.04
CA CYS A 776 3.91 32.79 44.55
C CYS A 776 3.80 32.78 46.08
N GLU A 777 4.40 31.80 46.74
CA GLU A 777 4.42 31.67 48.20
C GLU A 777 5.82 31.30 48.70
N HIS A 778 6.12 31.65 49.96
CA HIS A 778 7.35 31.22 50.63
C HIS A 778 7.34 29.72 50.87
N ASN A 779 8.48 29.05 50.65
CA ASN A 779 8.64 27.61 50.88
C ASN A 779 7.63 26.73 50.11
N GLN A 780 7.20 27.17 48.93
CA GLN A 780 6.27 26.43 48.08
C GLN A 780 6.92 25.14 47.53
N PRO A 781 6.47 23.93 47.94
CA PRO A 781 7.14 22.68 47.57
C PRO A 781 6.78 22.18 46.16
N ALA A 782 5.71 22.69 45.57
CA ALA A 782 5.24 22.36 44.23
C ALA A 782 4.49 23.53 43.58
N VAL A 783 4.60 23.64 42.25
CA VAL A 783 3.87 24.62 41.43
C VAL A 783 2.94 23.88 40.47
N ALA A 784 1.65 24.19 40.54
CA ALA A 784 0.65 23.70 39.60
C ALA A 784 0.66 24.59 38.35
N ILE A 785 0.95 24.00 37.18
CA ILE A 785 0.96 24.66 35.89
C ILE A 785 -0.30 24.23 35.14
N GLN A 786 -1.19 25.18 34.89
CA GLN A 786 -2.40 24.97 34.12
C GLN A 786 -2.22 25.60 32.74
N VAL A 787 -2.39 24.80 31.69
CA VAL A 787 -2.14 25.17 30.30
C VAL A 787 -3.48 25.43 29.61
N PHE A 788 -3.59 26.58 28.95
CA PHE A 788 -4.80 27.03 28.26
C PHE A 788 -4.53 27.37 26.80
N GLU A 789 -5.61 27.39 26.03
CA GLU A 789 -5.68 27.80 24.64
C GLU A 789 -6.84 28.80 24.49
N GLY A 790 -6.57 29.96 23.89
CA GLY A 790 -7.59 30.98 23.65
C GLY A 790 -7.08 32.42 23.73
N GLU A 791 -7.97 33.35 23.44
CA GLU A 791 -7.67 34.78 23.31
C GLU A 791 -8.17 35.65 24.47
N SER A 792 -8.97 35.07 25.37
CA SER A 792 -9.53 35.80 26.51
C SER A 792 -8.42 36.14 27.51
N ALA A 793 -8.52 37.31 28.15
CA ALA A 793 -7.57 37.72 29.18
C ALA A 793 -7.66 36.84 30.44
N MET A 794 -8.86 36.34 30.76
CA MET A 794 -9.12 35.47 31.90
C MET A 794 -9.15 34.00 31.47
N THR A 795 -8.51 33.13 32.23
CA THR A 795 -8.39 31.69 31.95
C THR A 795 -9.71 30.95 31.97
N LYS A 796 -10.66 31.39 32.81
CA LYS A 796 -12.03 30.83 32.89
C LYS A 796 -12.81 30.88 31.58
N ASP A 797 -12.45 31.81 30.69
CA ASP A 797 -13.10 32.04 29.39
C ASP A 797 -12.25 31.47 28.23
N ASN A 798 -11.21 30.68 28.55
CA ASN A 798 -10.34 29.98 27.60
C ASN A 798 -10.47 28.46 27.77
N ASN A 799 -9.99 27.71 26.79
CA ASN A 799 -10.02 26.26 26.80
C ASN A 799 -8.86 25.72 27.65
N LEU A 800 -9.16 24.99 28.73
CA LEU A 800 -8.16 24.28 29.53
C LEU A 800 -7.69 23.03 28.79
N LEU A 801 -6.40 22.99 28.45
CA LEU A 801 -5.76 21.84 27.79
C LEU A 801 -5.26 20.79 28.79
N GLY A 802 -4.80 21.21 29.96
CA GLY A 802 -4.32 20.30 31.00
C GLY A 802 -3.66 20.99 32.19
N THR A 803 -3.40 20.22 33.24
CA THR A 803 -2.81 20.70 34.50
C THR A 803 -1.73 19.74 34.98
N PHE A 804 -0.64 20.27 35.54
CA PHE A 804 0.38 19.43 36.16
C PHE A 804 1.21 20.10 37.24
N ASP A 805 1.64 19.30 38.20
CA ASP A 805 2.44 19.78 39.32
C ASP A 805 3.93 19.52 39.10
N LEU A 806 4.74 20.58 39.10
CA LEU A 806 6.18 20.49 39.26
C LEU A 806 6.49 20.39 40.75
N THR A 807 6.84 19.20 41.22
CA THR A 807 7.10 18.92 42.65
C THR A 807 8.58 18.94 42.98
N GLY A 808 8.89 19.13 44.26
CA GLY A 808 10.25 19.05 44.77
C GLY A 808 11.09 20.29 44.49
N ILE A 809 10.42 21.45 44.41
CA ILE A 809 11.03 22.78 44.32
C ILE A 809 11.74 23.08 45.65
N PRO A 810 12.97 23.62 45.64
CA PRO A 810 13.68 24.02 46.85
C PRO A 810 12.86 24.99 47.70
N LEU A 811 12.84 24.78 49.02
CA LEU A 811 12.14 25.65 49.97
C LEU A 811 12.90 26.97 50.11
N LEU A 812 12.52 27.94 49.29
CA LEU A 812 13.13 29.27 49.21
C LEU A 812 12.06 30.36 49.38
N PRO A 813 12.46 31.62 49.66
CA PRO A 813 11.53 32.73 49.65
C PRO A 813 10.79 32.85 48.31
N GLN A 814 9.57 33.39 48.36
CA GLN A 814 8.78 33.71 47.17
C GLN A 814 9.61 34.51 46.16
N GLY A 815 9.48 34.20 44.86
CA GLY A 815 10.19 34.92 43.80
C GLY A 815 11.63 34.47 43.55
N VAL A 816 12.18 33.56 44.36
CA VAL A 816 13.56 33.07 44.21
C VAL A 816 13.69 31.85 43.28
N PRO A 817 12.86 30.79 43.40
CA PRO A 817 12.90 29.68 42.46
C PRO A 817 12.61 30.13 41.03
N LYS A 818 13.39 29.65 40.05
CA LYS A 818 13.23 30.01 38.64
C LYS A 818 12.79 28.78 37.85
N ILE A 819 11.55 28.82 37.37
CA ILE A 819 10.87 27.72 36.71
C ILE A 819 10.72 28.08 35.23
N ASP A 820 11.51 27.42 34.38
CA ASP A 820 11.41 27.57 32.93
C ASP A 820 10.29 26.69 32.40
N VAL A 821 9.22 27.31 31.90
CA VAL A 821 8.13 26.62 31.22
C VAL A 821 8.34 26.75 29.72
N THR A 822 8.44 25.62 29.04
CA THR A 822 8.74 25.53 27.62
C THR A 822 7.56 24.92 26.86
N PHE A 823 7.08 25.65 25.86
CA PHE A 823 6.04 25.22 24.94
C PHE A 823 6.71 24.85 23.61
N LYS A 824 6.55 23.60 23.17
CA LYS A 824 7.04 23.09 21.90
C LYS A 824 5.84 22.63 21.07
N MET A 825 5.57 23.31 19.96
CA MET A 825 4.55 22.92 19.01
C MET A 825 5.19 22.29 17.78
N ASP A 826 4.71 21.11 17.38
CA ASP A 826 5.22 20.39 16.22
C ASP A 826 4.58 20.88 14.90
N ALA A 827 4.95 20.23 13.80
CA ALA A 827 4.46 20.58 12.47
C ALA A 827 3.02 20.10 12.17
N ASN A 828 2.39 19.37 13.10
CA ASN A 828 0.96 19.02 13.09
C ASN A 828 0.11 20.03 13.89
N GLY A 829 0.76 20.97 14.59
CA GLY A 829 0.11 21.87 15.54
C GLY A 829 -0.19 21.21 16.89
N ILE A 830 0.50 20.12 17.26
CA ILE A 830 0.33 19.43 18.54
C ILE A 830 1.31 19.99 19.58
N LEU A 831 0.80 20.30 20.77
CA LEU A 831 1.57 20.94 21.86
C LEU A 831 2.23 19.93 22.80
N ASN A 832 3.52 20.14 23.09
CA ASN A 832 4.26 19.52 24.18
C ASN A 832 4.73 20.61 25.16
N VAL A 833 4.45 20.44 26.46
CA VAL A 833 4.82 21.41 27.50
C VAL A 833 5.79 20.77 28.48
N SER A 834 6.89 21.45 28.78
CA SER A 834 7.80 21.06 29.85
C SER A 834 7.98 22.17 30.86
N ALA A 835 8.24 21.80 32.11
CA ALA A 835 8.63 22.73 33.15
C ALA A 835 9.90 22.25 33.83
N LYS A 836 10.87 23.14 33.99
CA LYS A 836 12.15 22.84 34.60
C LYS A 836 12.51 23.88 35.64
N ASP A 837 12.76 23.44 36.86
CA ASP A 837 13.41 24.28 37.87
C ASP A 837 14.91 24.36 37.56
N THR A 838 15.37 25.57 37.25
CA THR A 838 16.77 25.82 36.89
C THR A 838 17.73 25.63 38.06
N SER A 839 17.26 25.75 39.31
CA SER A 839 18.09 25.64 40.50
C SER A 839 18.36 24.20 40.92
N SER A 840 17.32 23.36 40.97
CA SER A 840 17.45 21.94 41.29
C SER A 840 17.74 21.06 40.08
N GLY A 841 17.57 21.58 38.85
CA GLY A 841 17.67 20.82 37.61
C GLY A 841 16.53 19.84 37.39
N LYS A 842 15.56 19.77 38.32
CA LYS A 842 14.38 18.91 38.19
C LYS A 842 13.51 19.40 37.05
N GLU A 843 13.18 18.46 36.18
CA GLU A 843 12.37 18.69 35.00
C GLU A 843 11.18 17.75 35.04
N LYS A 844 10.01 18.29 34.70
CA LYS A 844 8.81 17.51 34.45
C LYS A 844 8.31 17.84 33.07
N ASN A 845 8.29 16.81 32.23
CA ASN A 845 7.83 16.91 30.86
C ASN A 845 6.44 16.33 30.76
N ILE A 846 5.58 17.08 30.09
CA ILE A 846 4.24 16.64 29.75
C ILE A 846 4.04 16.89 28.26
N THR A 847 4.05 15.81 27.50
CA THR A 847 3.14 15.76 26.35
C THR A 847 1.75 15.91 26.95
N ILE A 848 0.97 16.92 26.55
CA ILE A 848 -0.38 17.17 27.12
C ILE A 848 -1.23 15.93 26.88
N LYS A 849 -1.16 14.96 27.80
CA LYS A 849 -2.03 13.82 27.90
C LYS A 849 -3.19 14.34 28.70
N ASN A 850 -4.17 14.91 28.01
CA ASN A 850 -5.38 15.33 28.68
C ASN A 850 -6.12 14.06 29.12
N ASP A 851 -5.83 13.58 30.34
CA ASP A 851 -6.41 12.35 30.90
C ASP A 851 -7.95 12.42 30.98
N LYS A 852 -8.53 13.63 30.91
CA LYS A 852 -9.97 13.89 30.91
C LYS A 852 -10.42 14.44 29.56
N GLY A 853 -10.31 13.62 28.52
CA GLY A 853 -10.82 13.98 27.18
C GLY A 853 -10.22 13.18 26.05
N ARG A 854 -8.94 12.81 26.14
CA ARG A 854 -8.24 12.03 25.10
C ARG A 854 -8.36 10.53 25.30
N LEU A 855 -8.19 9.77 24.23
CA LEU A 855 -8.09 8.31 24.29
C LEU A 855 -6.74 7.92 24.90
N SER A 856 -6.74 6.97 25.84
CA SER A 856 -5.49 6.39 26.31
C SER A 856 -4.92 5.46 25.24
N GLN A 857 -3.61 5.15 25.29
CA GLN A 857 -3.03 4.17 24.36
C GLN A 857 -3.76 2.83 24.42
N LYS A 858 -4.20 2.41 25.62
CA LYS A 858 -4.99 1.20 25.81
C LYS A 858 -6.34 1.28 25.11
N ASP A 859 -7.01 2.43 25.16
CA ASP A 859 -8.29 2.63 24.46
C ASP A 859 -8.07 2.60 22.95
N ILE A 860 -7.01 3.23 22.44
CA ILE A 860 -6.65 3.19 21.02
C ILE A 860 -6.37 1.75 20.58
N ASP A 861 -5.54 1.01 21.33
CA ASP A 861 -5.21 -0.38 21.00
C ASP A 861 -6.47 -1.28 21.00
N GLN A 862 -7.39 -1.04 21.94
CA GLN A 862 -8.68 -1.73 21.98
C GLN A 862 -9.56 -1.36 20.77
N MET A 863 -9.64 -0.07 20.42
CA MET A 863 -10.40 0.40 19.25
C MET A 863 -9.81 -0.10 17.93
N VAL A 864 -8.48 -0.20 17.82
CA VAL A 864 -7.80 -0.82 16.67
C VAL A 864 -8.19 -2.29 16.57
N ALA A 865 -8.15 -3.04 17.68
CA ALA A 865 -8.55 -4.44 17.71
C ALA A 865 -10.04 -4.62 17.34
N ASP A 866 -10.90 -3.73 17.82
CA ASP A 866 -12.33 -3.73 17.49
C ASP A 866 -12.55 -3.38 16.00
N ALA A 867 -11.80 -2.42 15.44
CA ALA A 867 -11.83 -2.08 14.02
C ALA A 867 -11.38 -3.25 13.14
N GLU A 868 -10.33 -3.98 13.52
CA GLU A 868 -9.89 -5.21 12.84
C GLU A 868 -10.94 -6.32 12.91
N LYS A 869 -11.57 -6.50 14.08
CA LYS A 869 -12.69 -7.45 14.24
C LYS A 869 -13.83 -7.09 13.29
N TYR A 870 -14.25 -5.83 13.25
CA TYR A 870 -15.32 -5.40 12.36
C TYR A 870 -14.95 -5.55 10.89
N LYS A 871 -13.71 -5.24 10.50
CA LYS A 871 -13.21 -5.50 9.14
C LYS A 871 -13.32 -6.98 8.76
N GLY A 872 -13.00 -7.89 9.69
CA GLY A 872 -13.17 -9.33 9.49
C GLY A 872 -14.65 -9.77 9.39
N GLU A 873 -15.57 -9.08 10.06
CA GLU A 873 -17.01 -9.28 9.91
C GLU A 873 -17.52 -8.78 8.56
N ASP A 874 -17.11 -7.57 8.15
CA ASP A 874 -17.49 -6.97 6.87
C ASP A 874 -16.99 -7.82 5.68
N GLU A 875 -15.77 -8.37 5.77
CA GLU A 875 -15.22 -9.28 4.75
C GLU A 875 -16.00 -10.60 4.69
N ARG A 876 -16.39 -11.17 5.83
CA ARG A 876 -17.27 -12.36 5.86
C ARG A 876 -18.61 -12.05 5.19
N GLN A 877 -19.22 -10.91 5.50
CA GLN A 877 -20.48 -10.50 4.90
C GLN A 877 -20.34 -10.28 3.39
N ARG A 878 -19.25 -9.65 2.94
CA ARG A 878 -18.93 -9.48 1.52
C ARG A 878 -18.84 -10.83 0.81
N GLN A 879 -18.21 -11.83 1.43
CA GLN A 879 -18.14 -13.19 0.88
C GLN A 879 -19.51 -13.88 0.84
N CYS A 880 -20.35 -13.71 1.87
CA CYS A 880 -21.73 -14.21 1.86
C CYS A 880 -22.55 -13.59 0.72
N ILE A 881 -22.49 -12.27 0.53
CA ILE A 881 -23.17 -11.57 -0.57
C ILE A 881 -22.64 -12.04 -1.93
N ALA A 882 -21.32 -12.22 -2.06
CA ALA A 882 -20.73 -12.74 -3.30
C ALA A 882 -21.24 -14.16 -3.63
N ALA A 883 -21.31 -15.06 -2.64
CA ALA A 883 -21.87 -16.40 -2.81
C ALA A 883 -23.36 -16.36 -3.19
N ARG A 884 -24.16 -15.49 -2.56
CA ARG A 884 -25.56 -15.26 -2.91
C ARG A 884 -25.71 -14.81 -4.36
N ASN A 885 -24.93 -13.80 -4.77
CA ASN A 885 -24.97 -13.25 -6.13
C ASN A 885 -24.53 -14.30 -7.15
N GLN A 886 -23.56 -15.16 -6.82
CA GLN A 886 -23.15 -16.28 -7.68
C GLN A 886 -24.26 -17.32 -7.85
N LEU A 887 -24.97 -17.66 -6.78
CA LEU A 887 -26.14 -18.55 -6.85
C LEU A 887 -27.27 -17.92 -7.68
N GLU A 888 -27.60 -16.66 -7.44
CA GLU A 888 -28.62 -15.92 -8.18
C GLU A 888 -28.28 -15.81 -9.68
N ALA A 889 -27.04 -15.45 -10.01
CA ALA A 889 -26.55 -15.41 -11.40
C ALA A 889 -26.60 -16.79 -12.06
N TYR A 890 -26.27 -17.86 -11.33
CA TYR A 890 -26.39 -19.23 -11.84
C TYR A 890 -27.84 -19.58 -12.15
N ILE A 891 -28.77 -19.28 -11.23
CA ILE A 891 -30.21 -19.51 -11.45
C ILE A 891 -30.70 -18.76 -12.69
N PHE A 892 -30.33 -17.48 -12.85
CA PHE A 892 -30.72 -16.68 -14.01
C PHE A 892 -30.14 -17.24 -15.31
N ASN A 893 -28.87 -17.64 -15.34
CA ASN A 893 -28.24 -18.24 -16.52
C ASN A 893 -28.94 -19.54 -16.93
N VAL A 894 -29.29 -20.39 -15.96
CA VAL A 894 -30.03 -21.64 -16.22
C VAL A 894 -31.44 -21.34 -16.74
N LYS A 895 -32.17 -20.41 -16.11
CA LYS A 895 -33.51 -20.01 -16.57
C LYS A 895 -33.51 -19.37 -17.95
N GLN A 896 -32.51 -18.54 -18.27
CA GLN A 896 -32.42 -17.87 -19.56
C GLN A 896 -32.07 -18.86 -20.69
N SER A 897 -31.29 -19.90 -20.37
CA SER A 897 -30.93 -20.91 -21.38
C SER A 897 -32.08 -21.86 -21.69
N LEU A 898 -33.00 -22.13 -20.74
CA LEU A 898 -34.12 -23.09 -20.91
C LEU A 898 -35.03 -22.85 -22.15
N PRO A 899 -35.45 -21.61 -22.49
CA PRO A 899 -36.19 -21.34 -23.72
C PRO A 899 -35.41 -21.64 -25.00
N ASP A 900 -34.12 -21.31 -25.03
CA ASP A 900 -33.23 -21.48 -26.20
C ASP A 900 -32.93 -22.96 -26.51
N VAL A 901 -33.26 -23.86 -25.59
CA VAL A 901 -33.09 -25.31 -25.74
C VAL A 901 -34.12 -25.93 -26.73
N GLY A 902 -35.24 -25.26 -27.02
CA GLY A 902 -36.26 -25.79 -27.94
C GLY A 902 -36.74 -27.20 -27.55
N ASP A 903 -37.02 -28.09 -28.51
CA ASP A 903 -37.50 -29.46 -28.24
C ASP A 903 -36.40 -30.48 -27.85
N LYS A 904 -35.16 -30.02 -27.63
CA LYS A 904 -34.02 -30.91 -27.36
C LYS A 904 -34.00 -31.50 -25.93
N LEU A 905 -34.78 -30.91 -25.02
CA LEU A 905 -35.02 -31.43 -23.67
C LEU A 905 -36.48 -31.88 -23.54
N SER A 906 -36.69 -32.97 -22.81
CA SER A 906 -38.05 -33.44 -22.50
C SER A 906 -38.80 -32.40 -21.65
N ALA A 907 -40.13 -32.38 -21.76
CA ALA A 907 -40.97 -31.49 -20.94
C ALA A 907 -40.79 -31.77 -19.43
N GLU A 908 -40.48 -33.01 -19.07
CA GLU A 908 -40.20 -33.43 -17.69
C GLU A 908 -38.85 -32.90 -17.18
N ASP A 909 -37.80 -32.97 -18.02
CA ASP A 909 -36.49 -32.40 -17.70
C ASP A 909 -36.57 -30.86 -17.54
N LYS A 910 -37.31 -30.17 -18.43
CA LYS A 910 -37.52 -28.72 -18.33
C LYS A 910 -38.23 -28.32 -17.05
N ASN A 911 -39.33 -29.00 -16.72
CA ASN A 911 -40.10 -28.74 -15.52
C ASN A 911 -39.28 -29.00 -14.24
N THR A 912 -38.42 -30.04 -14.27
CA THR A 912 -37.51 -30.34 -13.15
C THR A 912 -36.53 -29.20 -12.88
N VAL A 913 -35.91 -28.65 -13.94
CA VAL A 913 -34.97 -27.54 -13.82
C VAL A 913 -35.69 -26.25 -13.39
N GLU A 914 -36.82 -25.91 -14.02
CA GLU A 914 -37.61 -24.72 -13.65
C GLU A 914 -38.04 -24.77 -12.17
N LYS A 915 -38.55 -25.91 -11.73
CA LYS A 915 -38.99 -26.11 -10.35
C LYS A 915 -37.83 -25.96 -9.36
N ALA A 916 -36.66 -26.56 -9.64
CA ALA A 916 -35.48 -26.44 -8.79
C ALA A 916 -34.98 -24.99 -8.71
N CYS A 917 -34.98 -24.26 -9.84
CA CYS A 917 -34.64 -22.84 -9.88
C CYS A 917 -35.65 -21.98 -9.10
N ASP A 918 -36.96 -22.25 -9.22
CA ASP A 918 -38.01 -21.53 -8.48
C ASP A 918 -37.94 -21.79 -6.97
N GLU A 919 -37.66 -23.03 -6.56
CA GLU A 919 -37.47 -23.40 -5.16
C GLU A 919 -36.23 -22.70 -4.57
N CYS A 920 -35.11 -22.69 -5.30
CA CYS A 920 -33.92 -21.95 -4.89
C CYS A 920 -34.18 -20.42 -4.80
N LEU A 921 -34.93 -19.83 -5.74
CA LEU A 921 -35.29 -18.41 -5.67
C LEU A 921 -36.16 -18.09 -4.46
N ARG A 922 -37.20 -18.89 -4.20
CA ARG A 922 -38.04 -18.73 -3.00
C ARG A 922 -37.23 -18.87 -1.71
N TRP A 923 -36.26 -19.78 -1.71
CA TRP A 923 -35.36 -19.95 -0.58
C TRP A 923 -34.47 -18.73 -0.39
N LEU A 924 -33.88 -18.19 -1.47
CA LEU A 924 -33.08 -16.95 -1.44
C LEU A 924 -33.86 -15.78 -0.84
N ASP A 925 -35.12 -15.60 -1.27
CA ASP A 925 -35.99 -14.52 -0.78
C ASP A 925 -36.34 -14.69 0.72
N SER A 926 -36.44 -15.93 1.19
CA SER A 926 -36.83 -16.25 2.57
C SER A 926 -35.65 -16.31 3.54
N ASN A 927 -34.41 -16.45 3.04
CA ASN A 927 -33.21 -16.70 3.87
C ASN A 927 -32.11 -15.67 3.60
N MET A 928 -32.46 -14.38 3.64
CA MET A 928 -31.50 -13.28 3.43
C MET A 928 -30.32 -13.24 4.43
N LEU A 929 -30.45 -13.94 5.56
CA LEU A 929 -29.43 -14.02 6.64
C LEU A 929 -28.61 -15.31 6.62
N ALA A 930 -28.75 -16.14 5.58
CA ALA A 930 -28.01 -17.39 5.47
C ALA A 930 -26.49 -17.18 5.40
N GLU A 931 -25.73 -18.15 5.88
CA GLU A 931 -24.27 -18.16 5.81
C GLU A 931 -23.77 -18.53 4.41
N LYS A 932 -22.52 -18.18 4.13
CA LYS A 932 -21.85 -18.44 2.84
C LYS A 932 -21.97 -19.91 2.43
N GLU A 933 -21.74 -20.80 3.38
CA GLU A 933 -21.72 -22.25 3.18
C GLU A 933 -23.08 -22.78 2.74
N GLU A 934 -24.19 -22.16 3.19
CA GLU A 934 -25.54 -22.52 2.79
C GLU A 934 -25.82 -22.13 1.34
N TYR A 935 -25.41 -20.92 0.92
CA TYR A 935 -25.51 -20.50 -0.48
C TYR A 935 -24.67 -21.39 -1.40
N GLU A 936 -23.43 -21.71 -1.02
CA GLU A 936 -22.56 -22.61 -1.80
C GLU A 936 -23.11 -24.04 -1.85
N TYR A 937 -23.73 -24.52 -0.77
CA TYR A 937 -24.38 -25.82 -0.72
C TYR A 937 -25.55 -25.88 -1.72
N LEU A 938 -26.45 -24.90 -1.69
CA LEU A 938 -27.57 -24.81 -2.61
C LEU A 938 -27.12 -24.66 -4.05
N GLN A 939 -26.06 -23.90 -4.31
CA GLN A 939 -25.47 -23.79 -5.64
C GLN A 939 -24.97 -25.14 -6.13
N LYS A 940 -24.28 -25.92 -5.28
CA LYS A 940 -23.84 -27.29 -5.61
C LYS A 940 -25.01 -28.23 -5.85
N GLU A 941 -26.05 -28.17 -5.03
CA GLU A 941 -27.26 -28.97 -5.17
C GLU A 941 -27.97 -28.66 -6.49
N LEU A 942 -28.24 -27.38 -6.77
CA LEU A 942 -28.84 -26.93 -8.02
C LEU A 942 -27.98 -27.31 -9.22
N THR A 943 -26.66 -27.14 -9.13
CA THR A 943 -25.73 -27.57 -10.17
C THR A 943 -25.81 -29.08 -10.41
N SER A 944 -25.92 -29.89 -9.35
CA SER A 944 -26.03 -31.35 -9.48
C SER A 944 -27.32 -31.80 -10.19
N ILE A 945 -28.40 -31.02 -10.06
CA ILE A 945 -29.68 -31.26 -10.75
C ILE A 945 -29.59 -30.77 -12.20
N CYS A 946 -29.09 -29.57 -12.42
CA CYS A 946 -29.08 -28.92 -13.73
C CYS A 946 -28.00 -29.48 -14.67
N SER A 947 -26.79 -29.77 -14.19
CA SER A 947 -25.67 -30.20 -15.04
C SER A 947 -25.93 -31.48 -15.85
N PRO A 948 -26.49 -32.58 -15.29
CA PRO A 948 -26.78 -33.79 -16.06
C PRO A 948 -27.85 -33.57 -17.13
N ILE A 949 -28.85 -32.74 -16.81
CA ILE A 949 -29.93 -32.38 -17.74
C ILE A 949 -29.38 -31.54 -18.88
N MET A 950 -28.59 -30.51 -18.56
CA MET A 950 -27.93 -29.66 -19.56
C MET A 950 -26.87 -30.41 -20.37
N ALA A 951 -26.21 -31.44 -19.83
CA ALA A 951 -25.27 -32.28 -20.58
C ALA A 951 -25.93 -33.08 -21.72
N LYS A 952 -27.23 -33.39 -21.62
CA LYS A 952 -28.00 -34.04 -22.71
C LYS A 952 -28.02 -33.18 -23.99
N LEU A 953 -27.81 -31.86 -23.88
CA LEU A 953 -27.72 -30.93 -25.01
C LEU A 953 -26.44 -31.10 -25.83
N TYR A 954 -25.34 -31.48 -25.19
CA TYR A 954 -24.06 -31.67 -25.86
C TYR A 954 -23.97 -33.05 -26.51
N VAL A 955 -24.61 -34.07 -25.92
CA VAL A 955 -24.63 -35.44 -26.47
C VAL A 955 -25.49 -35.55 -27.72
N SER A 956 -26.54 -34.73 -27.84
CA SER A 956 -27.43 -34.69 -29.02
C SER A 956 -26.82 -34.01 -30.26
N ASN A 957 -25.59 -33.47 -30.16
CA ASN A 957 -24.91 -32.80 -31.27
C ASN A 957 -23.84 -33.66 -31.98
N ASN A 958 -23.73 -34.96 -31.67
CA ASN A 958 -22.67 -35.83 -32.23
C ASN A 958 -23.17 -37.05 -33.03
N GLY A 959 -24.35 -36.95 -33.66
CA GLY A 959 -24.90 -38.01 -34.50
C GLY A 959 -25.19 -37.57 -35.94
N GLY A 960 -24.19 -37.56 -36.82
CA GLY A 960 -24.43 -37.56 -38.28
C GLY A 960 -23.32 -36.99 -39.18
N GLY A 961 -22.52 -37.88 -39.78
CA GLY A 961 -22.11 -37.78 -41.20
C GLY A 961 -20.83 -37.00 -41.55
N ALA A 962 -19.83 -37.73 -42.04
CA ALA A 962 -18.52 -37.30 -42.52
C ALA A 962 -18.51 -36.29 -43.71
N GLY A 963 -17.51 -35.40 -43.71
CA GLY A 963 -17.08 -34.63 -44.89
C GLY A 963 -16.15 -33.44 -44.59
N TYR A 964 -14.85 -33.68 -44.40
CA TYR A 964 -13.79 -32.69 -44.70
C TYR A 964 -13.38 -32.89 -46.19
N PRO A 965 -12.81 -31.90 -46.92
CA PRO A 965 -11.86 -30.93 -46.37
C PRO A 965 -11.97 -29.48 -46.87
N GLY A 966 -11.43 -28.53 -46.08
CA GLY A 966 -10.91 -27.28 -46.64
C GLY A 966 -10.86 -26.08 -45.70
N GLN A 967 -9.65 -25.80 -45.21
CA GLN A 967 -9.09 -24.48 -44.92
C GLN A 967 -9.51 -23.71 -43.65
N GLY A 968 -8.51 -23.46 -42.80
CA GLY A 968 -8.20 -22.09 -42.38
C GLY A 968 -8.73 -21.62 -41.02
N MET A 969 -8.20 -22.17 -39.92
CA MET A 969 -8.05 -21.39 -38.69
C MET A 969 -6.89 -20.39 -38.88
N PRO A 970 -7.03 -19.17 -38.36
CA PRO A 970 -6.15 -18.79 -37.26
C PRO A 970 -6.91 -18.19 -36.09
N GLY A 971 -6.49 -18.57 -34.88
CA GLY A 971 -6.92 -17.93 -33.64
C GLY A 971 -6.18 -16.63 -33.32
N GLY A 972 -6.66 -15.98 -32.26
CA GLY A 972 -5.83 -15.28 -31.27
C GLY A 972 -5.33 -13.87 -31.58
N TYR A 973 -5.92 -12.91 -30.86
CA TYR A 973 -5.35 -11.68 -30.30
C TYR A 973 -4.54 -10.70 -31.18
N GLY A 974 -4.93 -9.42 -31.14
CA GLY A 974 -4.05 -8.35 -31.62
C GLY A 974 -4.70 -6.97 -31.62
N GLN A 975 -4.58 -6.27 -30.50
CA GLN A 975 -4.71 -4.82 -30.37
C GLN A 975 -3.63 -4.14 -31.23
N GLN A 976 -4.02 -3.31 -32.20
CA GLN A 976 -3.17 -2.22 -32.68
C GLN A 976 -4.02 -1.07 -33.23
N GLY A 977 -3.63 0.14 -32.85
CA GLY A 977 -4.36 1.37 -33.07
C GLY A 977 -4.38 1.84 -34.51
N GLY A 978 -5.41 2.64 -34.81
CA GLY A 978 -5.52 3.46 -36.01
C GLY A 978 -6.31 4.72 -35.67
N ASP A 979 -5.72 5.87 -36.02
CA ASP A 979 -6.31 7.20 -36.05
C ASP A 979 -7.78 7.23 -36.46
N PHE A 980 -8.60 8.01 -35.73
CA PHE A 980 -9.86 8.52 -36.26
C PHE A 980 -9.96 10.01 -35.96
N ASN A 981 -9.69 10.81 -36.99
CA ASN A 981 -10.09 12.20 -37.08
C ASN A 981 -11.46 12.29 -37.76
N SER A 982 -12.35 13.09 -37.17
CA SER A 982 -13.53 13.77 -37.74
C SER A 982 -14.62 12.95 -38.46
N GLY A 983 -15.84 12.94 -37.87
CA GLY A 983 -17.08 12.79 -38.65
C GLY A 983 -18.28 12.22 -37.90
N GLN A 984 -19.09 13.10 -37.30
CA GLN A 984 -20.54 12.97 -37.02
C GLN A 984 -21.05 11.68 -36.34
N GLY A 985 -21.22 11.74 -35.02
CA GLY A 985 -22.12 10.83 -34.29
C GLY A 985 -23.59 11.25 -34.41
N PRO A 986 -24.55 10.31 -34.30
CA PRO A 986 -25.97 10.64 -34.27
C PRO A 986 -26.40 11.16 -32.89
N THR A 987 -27.18 12.25 -32.90
CA THR A 987 -27.88 12.87 -31.76
C THR A 987 -29.23 12.19 -31.50
N ILE A 988 -29.53 11.84 -30.25
CA ILE A 988 -30.87 11.53 -29.71
C ILE A 988 -30.84 12.03 -28.26
N GLU A 989 -31.31 13.25 -28.00
CA GLU A 989 -32.67 13.62 -27.56
C GLU A 989 -32.91 13.42 -26.06
N GLU A 990 -33.01 14.57 -25.39
CA GLU A 990 -33.62 14.76 -24.07
C GLU A 990 -35.06 14.25 -24.08
N ILE A 991 -35.43 13.42 -23.10
CA ILE A 991 -36.80 13.34 -22.60
C ILE A 991 -36.74 13.18 -21.07
N ASP A 992 -37.17 14.26 -20.40
CA ASP A 992 -37.70 14.46 -19.02
C ASP A 992 -37.08 13.74 -17.80
#